data_AF-A0A517VMK5-F1
#
_entry.id   AF-A0A517VMK5-F1
#
_cell.length_a   1.000
_cell.length_b   1.000
_cell.length_c   1.000
_cell.angle_alpha   90.00
_cell.angle_beta   90.00
_cell.angle_gamma   90.00
#
_symmetry.space_group_name_H-M   'P 1'
#
loop_
_entity.id
_entity.type
_entity.pdbx_description
1 polymer ?
#
loop_
_entity_poly.entity_id
_entity_poly.type
_entity_poly.pdbx_seq_one_letter_code
_entity_poly.pdbx_strand_id
1 'polypeptide(L)'
;MPWTSKFITSALLVLLCFSIWDRELKSTAGGDQRPAAAPDAGYFTPAQPIPVSKKRQYGQLGRGEDYRSIVVGAADVFGSGPYDLFVFPDRLFPFRGFDDHGAPRYGKPVKITGSALNGTVFTGPDKTIYGLFAAGKKIRLCRFDRDKKEFQQQALSPELDLPGGMGRALAGFIDSQGHFNVYFSIADGNSYRPPGDHHAASYIPYDGAGFWRGNITRRQLYHAKFDSLNLKHVETVSRVGQGPGEFLFNLGGMAIVNPGADQPPALVTSEKLGVFRYFEIDPQTGSLSLQKLVNDQNHVGLRHPVINANLCAVPDPETGRSHLIVGDTGRVWFYPCSGQLTSNGSPIYESPHPVMREDAHLCLGELPVISPGDVDGDGLTDLIVGNDAGQLLFVKNIGDQTCVEFDQPQSVSVGGKPLDIKAGYRGSIQGPGEGMWGYTCPTLYDWNGDGRLDVILNSIMADYMLLLQEPSGTAIAFSEPKPLYCDGLQMHLAWRSQPAITDWGIQDRLCLIALDEQNLLRQFWRIDNQNVERGELLKLKDGSPITANVDEAAGQTGRAKLVAHDWDQDGKIDLLIGASRGLSFPASKISYLPSGYLLTRQASVLFLRNIGSNAEPVFDYVKQLDFHGKRIGLGIHSCSPAPVDFGRGVIDLFVGTENGTIHYYPRETLSISTLPY
;
A
#
# COMPACT_ATOMS: atom_id res chain seq x y z
N MET A 1 -37.69 23.72 31.08
CA MET A 1 -39.03 23.11 31.08
C MET A 1 -39.22 22.31 29.79
N PRO A 2 -39.95 21.19 29.83
CA PRO A 2 -39.66 19.98 29.04
C PRO A 2 -40.76 19.67 27.99
N TRP A 3 -40.78 18.41 27.49
CA TRP A 3 -41.76 17.71 26.61
C TRP A 3 -41.28 17.51 25.16
N THR A 4 -41.40 16.35 24.50
CA THR A 4 -41.71 14.93 24.80
C THR A 4 -41.48 14.13 23.50
N SER A 5 -41.50 12.80 23.64
CA SER A 5 -41.12 11.72 22.72
C SER A 5 -42.13 11.31 21.61
N LYS A 6 -41.66 10.33 20.80
CA LYS A 6 -42.34 9.40 19.86
C LYS A 6 -42.30 9.86 18.39
N PHE A 7 -41.81 9.07 17.43
CA PHE A 7 -42.25 7.71 17.11
C PHE A 7 -41.12 6.78 16.64
N ILE A 8 -41.18 5.55 17.15
CA ILE A 8 -40.60 4.32 16.61
C ILE A 8 -41.59 3.79 15.56
N THR A 9 -41.13 3.45 14.36
CA THR A 9 -41.73 2.37 13.56
C THR A 9 -40.64 1.54 12.91
N SER A 10 -40.73 0.25 13.18
CA SER A 10 -39.87 -0.83 12.73
C SER A 10 -40.09 -1.13 11.25
N ALA A 11 -39.03 -1.45 10.51
CA ALA A 11 -39.11 -2.22 9.28
C ALA A 11 -38.05 -3.34 9.33
N LEU A 12 -38.55 -4.53 9.64
CA LEU A 12 -37.90 -5.83 9.51
C LEU A 12 -38.05 -6.32 8.05
N LEU A 13 -37.21 -7.28 7.65
CA LEU A 13 -37.32 -8.20 6.49
C LEU A 13 -36.92 -7.59 5.10
N VAL A 14 -36.13 -8.21 4.22
CA VAL A 14 -35.79 -9.64 3.97
C VAL A 14 -34.41 -9.75 3.30
N LEU A 15 -33.54 -10.62 3.84
CA LEU A 15 -32.46 -11.27 3.10
C LEU A 15 -33.09 -12.32 2.18
N LEU A 16 -32.89 -12.21 0.86
CA LEU A 16 -33.22 -13.27 -0.09
C LEU A 16 -31.98 -13.63 -0.89
N CYS A 17 -31.46 -14.83 -0.56
CA CYS A 17 -30.52 -15.58 -1.36
C CYS A 17 -31.09 -15.80 -2.76
N PHE A 18 -30.27 -15.59 -3.79
CA PHE A 18 -30.46 -16.24 -5.09
C PHE A 18 -29.23 -17.09 -5.38
N SER A 19 -29.41 -18.39 -5.18
CA SER A 19 -28.66 -19.44 -5.85
C SER A 19 -29.51 -20.00 -6.98
N ILE A 20 -28.81 -20.57 -7.97
CA ILE A 20 -29.31 -21.37 -9.09
C ILE A 20 -29.79 -20.51 -10.28
N TRP A 21 -29.04 -20.56 -11.38
CA TRP A 21 -29.48 -21.17 -12.65
C TRP A 21 -28.22 -21.55 -13.43
N ASP A 22 -27.79 -22.78 -13.16
CA ASP A 22 -26.90 -23.55 -14.02
C ASP A 22 -27.82 -24.30 -15.00
N ARG A 23 -27.74 -23.97 -16.29
CA ARG A 23 -28.37 -24.77 -17.35
C ARG A 23 -27.35 -25.01 -18.43
N GLU A 24 -26.87 -26.25 -18.42
CA GLU A 24 -26.17 -26.94 -19.48
C GLU A 24 -26.74 -26.59 -20.86
N LEU A 25 -25.90 -26.00 -21.72
CA LEU A 25 -26.05 -26.11 -23.16
C LEU A 25 -24.98 -27.10 -23.64
N LYS A 26 -25.41 -28.37 -23.80
CA LYS A 26 -24.70 -29.35 -24.61
C LYS A 26 -24.75 -28.88 -26.07
N SER A 27 -23.62 -28.42 -26.61
CA SER A 27 -23.45 -28.30 -28.05
C SER A 27 -22.73 -29.53 -28.58
N THR A 28 -23.31 -30.10 -29.63
CA THR A 28 -22.91 -31.29 -30.35
C THR A 28 -21.59 -31.09 -31.09
N ALA A 29 -20.70 -32.08 -31.00
CA ALA A 29 -19.48 -32.17 -31.77
C ALA A 29 -19.76 -32.22 -33.28
N GLY A 30 -18.97 -31.46 -34.06
CA GLY A 30 -18.92 -31.54 -35.51
C GLY A 30 -17.83 -30.66 -36.10
N GLY A 31 -16.79 -31.31 -36.66
CA GLY A 31 -16.03 -30.83 -37.81
C GLY A 31 -14.90 -29.82 -37.56
N ASP A 32 -13.66 -30.28 -37.73
CA ASP A 32 -12.44 -29.50 -37.95
C ASP A 32 -12.63 -28.35 -38.95
N GLN A 33 -12.40 -27.13 -38.47
CA GLN A 33 -11.46 -26.14 -39.01
C GLN A 33 -11.43 -24.99 -37.99
N ARG A 34 -10.35 -24.88 -37.19
CA ARG A 34 -10.14 -23.70 -36.33
C ARG A 34 -10.03 -22.48 -37.24
N PRO A 35 -10.92 -21.48 -37.13
CA PRO A 35 -10.63 -20.18 -37.71
C PRO A 35 -9.43 -19.58 -36.98
N ALA A 36 -8.58 -18.85 -37.70
CA ALA A 36 -7.52 -18.04 -37.10
C ALA A 36 -8.10 -17.17 -35.97
N ALA A 37 -7.38 -17.08 -34.85
CA ALA A 37 -7.78 -16.25 -33.71
C ALA A 37 -8.06 -14.81 -34.18
N ALA A 38 -9.20 -14.26 -33.77
CA ALA A 38 -9.54 -12.87 -34.05
C ALA A 38 -8.56 -11.90 -33.34
N PRO A 39 -8.35 -10.67 -33.85
CA PRO A 39 -7.36 -9.71 -33.35
C PRO A 39 -7.70 -9.07 -31.97
N ASP A 40 -8.72 -9.55 -31.28
CA ASP A 40 -9.29 -8.92 -30.06
C ASP A 40 -8.56 -9.28 -28.75
N ALA A 41 -7.38 -9.89 -28.82
CA ALA A 41 -6.63 -10.31 -27.65
C ALA A 41 -5.75 -9.16 -27.13
N GLY A 42 -6.29 -8.35 -26.22
CA GLY A 42 -5.48 -7.40 -25.44
C GLY A 42 -4.30 -8.09 -24.73
N TYR A 43 -3.30 -7.32 -24.30
CA TYR A 43 -2.02 -7.85 -23.81
C TYR A 43 -2.12 -8.62 -22.47
N PHE A 44 -3.08 -8.25 -21.63
CA PHE A 44 -3.30 -8.86 -20.32
C PHE A 44 -4.78 -9.20 -20.12
N THR A 45 -5.09 -9.94 -19.06
CA THR A 45 -6.49 -10.17 -18.68
C THR A 45 -7.12 -8.84 -18.23
N PRO A 46 -8.21 -8.37 -18.87
CA PRO A 46 -8.80 -7.08 -18.55
C PRO A 46 -9.27 -6.97 -17.09
N ALA A 47 -9.11 -5.79 -16.50
CA ALA A 47 -9.49 -5.45 -15.13
C ALA A 47 -8.88 -6.34 -14.04
N GLN A 48 -7.79 -7.07 -14.34
CA GLN A 48 -7.05 -7.91 -13.38
C GLN A 48 -5.62 -7.39 -13.17
N PRO A 49 -4.99 -7.68 -12.03
CA PRO A 49 -3.60 -7.35 -11.76
C PRO A 49 -2.64 -7.94 -12.78
N ILE A 50 -1.68 -7.12 -13.21
CA ILE A 50 -0.61 -7.57 -14.10
C ILE A 50 0.35 -8.52 -13.36
N PRO A 51 0.60 -9.74 -13.89
CA PRO A 51 1.55 -10.68 -13.32
C PRO A 51 3.01 -10.26 -13.58
N VAL A 52 3.93 -10.74 -12.73
CA VAL A 52 5.33 -10.85 -13.15
C VAL A 52 5.40 -11.86 -14.30
N SER A 53 6.22 -11.58 -15.33
CA SER A 53 6.43 -12.45 -16.48
C SER A 53 6.66 -13.91 -16.07
N LYS A 54 6.08 -14.84 -16.84
CA LYS A 54 6.28 -16.29 -16.64
C LYS A 54 7.70 -16.75 -16.95
N LYS A 55 8.54 -15.88 -17.54
CA LYS A 55 9.99 -16.07 -17.66
C LYS A 55 10.69 -16.01 -16.29
N ARG A 56 10.00 -15.59 -15.23
CA ARG A 56 10.47 -15.65 -13.83
C ARG A 56 9.69 -16.72 -13.08
N GLN A 57 10.41 -17.58 -12.36
CA GLN A 57 9.78 -18.60 -11.51
C GLN A 57 9.07 -17.98 -10.30
N TYR A 58 9.65 -16.92 -9.74
CA TYR A 58 9.16 -16.26 -8.55
C TYR A 58 9.05 -14.75 -8.77
N GLY A 59 8.15 -14.13 -8.02
CA GLY A 59 8.05 -12.68 -7.81
C GLY A 59 7.96 -12.34 -6.33
N GLN A 60 8.28 -11.11 -5.93
CA GLN A 60 8.18 -10.72 -4.51
C GLN A 60 6.75 -10.89 -3.99
N LEU A 61 6.61 -11.50 -2.81
CA LEU A 61 5.37 -11.62 -2.08
C LEU A 61 4.98 -10.24 -1.55
N GLY A 62 3.84 -9.77 -2.02
CA GLY A 62 3.21 -8.54 -1.56
C GLY A 62 1.70 -8.68 -1.49
N ARG A 63 1.03 -7.53 -1.42
CA ARG A 63 -0.42 -7.43 -1.31
C ARG A 63 -1.08 -8.05 -2.54
N GLY A 64 -2.08 -8.89 -2.32
CA GLY A 64 -2.92 -9.44 -3.39
C GLY A 64 -4.26 -8.72 -3.46
N GLU A 65 -5.13 -9.11 -4.40
CA GLU A 65 -6.47 -8.52 -4.53
C GLU A 65 -7.30 -8.70 -3.25
N ASP A 66 -7.24 -9.89 -2.67
CA ASP A 66 -8.10 -10.31 -1.56
C ASP A 66 -7.36 -10.46 -0.22
N TYR A 67 -6.07 -10.11 -0.18
CA TYR A 67 -5.25 -10.30 1.02
C TYR A 67 -4.18 -9.20 1.16
N ARG A 68 -3.74 -8.94 2.39
CA ARG A 68 -2.75 -7.89 2.70
C ARG A 68 -1.39 -8.50 3.01
N SER A 69 -0.32 -7.71 2.90
CA SER A 69 1.03 -8.09 3.34
C SER A 69 1.19 -8.11 4.87
N ILE A 70 0.19 -8.62 5.60
CA ILE A 70 0.25 -8.78 7.05
C ILE A 70 0.55 -10.24 7.33
N VAL A 71 1.79 -10.53 7.73
CA VAL A 71 2.23 -11.85 8.19
C VAL A 71 1.73 -12.08 9.61
N VAL A 72 1.09 -13.23 9.80
CA VAL A 72 0.38 -13.58 11.03
C VAL A 72 1.20 -14.61 11.81
N GLY A 73 1.97 -15.44 11.13
CA GLY A 73 2.80 -16.47 11.74
C GLY A 73 3.23 -17.49 10.71
N ALA A 74 4.02 -18.48 11.14
CA ALA A 74 4.47 -19.54 10.27
C ALA A 74 4.49 -20.88 11.01
N ALA A 75 4.19 -21.97 10.31
CA ALA A 75 4.22 -23.32 10.85
C ALA A 75 4.26 -24.36 9.73
N ASP A 76 4.81 -25.55 9.99
CA ASP A 76 4.80 -26.67 9.04
C ASP A 76 3.40 -27.31 8.96
N VAL A 77 2.58 -26.82 8.02
CA VAL A 77 1.21 -27.30 7.80
C VAL A 77 1.21 -28.52 6.88
N PHE A 78 1.97 -28.46 5.79
CA PHE A 78 1.94 -29.48 4.73
C PHE A 78 3.00 -30.58 4.87
N GLY A 79 3.93 -30.47 5.82
CA GLY A 79 5.03 -31.42 6.00
C GLY A 79 6.15 -31.26 4.98
N SER A 80 6.15 -30.17 4.19
CA SER A 80 7.06 -29.97 3.04
C SER A 80 8.27 -29.10 3.34
N GLY A 81 8.50 -28.72 4.60
CA GLY A 81 9.59 -27.85 5.00
C GLY A 81 9.16 -26.93 6.13
N PRO A 82 10.10 -26.22 6.77
CA PRO A 82 9.99 -25.99 8.21
C PRO A 82 8.85 -25.03 8.59
N TYR A 83 8.40 -24.18 7.67
CA TYR A 83 7.33 -23.23 7.94
C TYR A 83 6.62 -22.74 6.66
N ASP A 84 5.34 -23.09 6.53
CA ASP A 84 4.37 -22.43 5.66
C ASP A 84 3.94 -21.10 6.29
N LEU A 85 3.69 -20.07 5.47
CA LEU A 85 3.45 -18.72 5.96
C LEU A 85 1.96 -18.36 5.97
N PHE A 86 1.46 -17.94 7.13
CA PHE A 86 0.09 -17.44 7.30
C PHE A 86 0.05 -15.92 7.08
N VAL A 87 -0.85 -15.48 6.21
CA VAL A 87 -0.99 -14.08 5.80
C VAL A 87 -2.47 -13.66 5.85
N PHE A 88 -2.72 -12.48 6.40
CA PHE A 88 -4.07 -11.93 6.57
C PHE A 88 -4.78 -11.67 5.22
N PRO A 89 -6.10 -11.89 5.13
CA PRO A 89 -6.98 -12.36 6.19
C PRO A 89 -7.06 -13.88 6.32
N ASP A 90 -6.65 -14.63 5.32
CA ASP A 90 -7.02 -16.04 5.20
C ASP A 90 -6.17 -16.78 4.15
N ARG A 91 -4.88 -16.42 4.03
CA ARG A 91 -3.96 -17.03 3.08
C ARG A 91 -2.89 -17.84 3.80
N LEU A 92 -2.63 -19.02 3.26
CA LEU A 92 -1.52 -19.89 3.63
C LEU A 92 -0.62 -20.06 2.41
N PHE A 93 0.65 -19.74 2.57
CA PHE A 93 1.67 -19.82 1.53
C PHE A 93 2.55 -21.05 1.76
N PRO A 94 2.43 -22.09 0.92
CA PRO A 94 3.19 -23.32 1.10
C PRO A 94 4.69 -23.10 0.87
N PHE A 95 5.55 -23.60 1.73
CA PHE A 95 7.00 -23.49 1.60
C PHE A 95 7.53 -24.19 0.33
N ARG A 96 8.56 -23.64 -0.31
CA ARG A 96 9.19 -24.18 -1.53
C ARG A 96 10.71 -24.30 -1.47
N GLY A 97 11.33 -23.84 -0.40
CA GLY A 97 12.79 -23.81 -0.25
C GLY A 97 13.28 -22.44 0.17
N PHE A 98 14.59 -22.32 0.29
CA PHE A 98 15.28 -21.05 0.55
C PHE A 98 15.95 -20.54 -0.73
N ASP A 99 16.19 -19.23 -0.80
CA ASP A 99 17.14 -18.66 -1.75
C ASP A 99 18.58 -18.69 -1.21
N ASP A 100 19.51 -18.13 -1.98
CA ASP A 100 20.94 -18.12 -1.66
C ASP A 100 21.27 -17.24 -0.43
N HIS A 101 20.31 -16.43 0.04
CA HIS A 101 20.42 -15.63 1.26
C HIS A 101 19.71 -16.27 2.46
N GLY A 102 19.16 -17.48 2.30
CA GLY A 102 18.36 -18.15 3.32
C GLY A 102 16.93 -17.62 3.45
N ALA A 103 16.48 -16.72 2.56
CA ALA A 103 15.11 -16.22 2.58
C ALA A 103 14.13 -17.27 2.02
N PRO A 104 12.99 -17.51 2.67
CA PRO A 104 12.05 -18.53 2.23
C PRO A 104 11.32 -18.11 0.94
N ARG A 105 11.14 -19.09 0.06
CA ARG A 105 10.31 -19.01 -1.14
C ARG A 105 9.02 -19.79 -0.93
N TYR A 106 7.93 -19.29 -1.49
CA TYR A 106 6.61 -19.87 -1.31
C TYR A 106 5.90 -20.22 -2.63
N GLY A 107 4.99 -21.17 -2.56
CA GLY A 107 4.11 -21.53 -3.67
C GLY A 107 2.90 -20.62 -3.79
N LYS A 108 2.00 -21.00 -4.69
CA LYS A 108 0.68 -20.34 -4.79
C LYS A 108 -0.08 -20.40 -3.47
N PRO A 109 -0.81 -19.34 -3.09
CA PRO A 109 -1.52 -19.28 -1.83
C PRO A 109 -2.72 -20.23 -1.84
N VAL A 110 -2.95 -20.84 -0.69
CA VAL A 110 -4.14 -21.61 -0.37
C VAL A 110 -5.02 -20.77 0.54
N LYS A 111 -6.32 -20.68 0.22
CA LYS A 111 -7.29 -20.04 1.10
C LYS A 111 -7.61 -20.96 2.27
N ILE A 112 -7.57 -20.43 3.49
CA ILE A 112 -8.06 -21.12 4.69
C ILE A 112 -9.50 -20.68 4.99
N THR A 113 -10.29 -21.53 5.65
CA THR A 113 -11.69 -21.22 5.98
C THR A 113 -11.84 -20.71 7.42
N GLY A 114 -12.94 -20.00 7.68
CA GLY A 114 -13.28 -19.52 9.03
C GLY A 114 -13.06 -18.02 9.23
N SER A 115 -12.72 -17.63 10.46
CA SER A 115 -12.51 -16.22 10.83
C SER A 115 -11.21 -15.67 10.23
N ALA A 116 -11.22 -14.38 9.89
CA ALA A 116 -10.01 -13.69 9.45
C ALA A 116 -8.89 -13.77 10.52
N LEU A 117 -7.66 -13.93 10.05
CA LEU A 117 -6.42 -14.07 10.81
C LEU A 117 -5.97 -12.75 11.45
N ASN A 118 -6.77 -12.23 12.39
CA ASN A 118 -6.54 -10.95 13.05
C ASN A 118 -5.75 -11.07 14.37
N GLY A 119 -4.65 -11.83 14.35
CA GLY A 119 -3.86 -12.15 15.55
C GLY A 119 -2.48 -12.69 15.20
N THR A 120 -2.03 -13.73 15.90
CA THR A 120 -0.76 -14.41 15.62
C THR A 120 -0.93 -15.92 15.51
N VAL A 121 -0.08 -16.59 14.74
CA VAL A 121 0.01 -18.05 14.65
C VAL A 121 1.36 -18.49 15.20
N PHE A 122 1.34 -19.50 16.09
CA PHE A 122 2.55 -20.06 16.67
C PHE A 122 2.43 -21.59 16.80
N THR A 123 3.57 -22.25 16.95
CA THR A 123 3.64 -23.71 17.12
C THR A 123 3.99 -24.04 18.57
N GLY A 124 3.20 -24.91 19.21
CA GLY A 124 3.45 -25.39 20.57
C GLY A 124 4.55 -26.47 20.62
N PRO A 125 5.03 -26.84 21.83
CA PRO A 125 6.06 -27.88 22.01
C PRO A 125 5.69 -29.25 21.42
N ASP A 126 4.41 -29.55 21.33
CA ASP A 126 3.83 -30.78 20.77
C ASP A 126 3.63 -30.72 19.24
N LYS A 127 4.15 -29.66 18.58
CA LYS A 127 3.94 -29.34 17.16
C LYS A 127 2.49 -29.01 16.80
N THR A 128 1.62 -28.79 17.79
CA THR A 128 0.27 -28.28 17.53
C THR A 128 0.36 -26.83 17.08
N ILE A 129 -0.36 -26.49 16.01
CA ILE A 129 -0.42 -25.15 15.45
C ILE A 129 -1.59 -24.40 16.10
N TYR A 130 -1.29 -23.29 16.74
CA TYR A 130 -2.24 -22.47 17.46
C TYR A 130 -2.42 -21.10 16.80
N GLY A 131 -3.65 -20.61 16.81
CA GLY A 131 -3.99 -19.24 16.45
C GLY A 131 -4.43 -18.49 17.70
N LEU A 132 -3.84 -17.32 17.95
CA LEU A 132 -4.08 -16.49 19.12
C LEU A 132 -4.66 -15.15 18.68
N PHE A 133 -5.91 -14.87 19.09
CA PHE A 133 -6.67 -13.73 18.61
C PHE A 133 -7.24 -12.90 19.76
N ALA A 134 -7.14 -11.57 19.64
CA ALA A 134 -7.84 -10.65 20.54
C ALA A 134 -9.35 -10.67 20.25
N ALA A 135 -10.15 -10.73 21.31
CA ALA A 135 -11.61 -10.63 21.29
C ALA A 135 -12.07 -9.59 22.33
N GLY A 136 -11.75 -8.31 22.06
CA GLY A 136 -11.98 -7.21 23.01
C GLY A 136 -11.03 -7.32 24.20
N LYS A 137 -11.57 -7.59 25.39
CA LYS A 137 -10.80 -7.85 26.62
C LYS A 137 -10.61 -9.35 26.90
N LYS A 138 -10.92 -10.22 25.94
CA LYS A 138 -10.76 -11.67 26.02
C LYS A 138 -9.73 -12.18 25.03
N ILE A 139 -9.06 -13.27 25.38
CA ILE A 139 -8.12 -13.97 24.53
C ILE A 139 -8.82 -15.21 23.97
N ARG A 140 -8.81 -15.36 22.65
CA ARG A 140 -9.31 -16.53 21.95
C ARG A 140 -8.13 -17.35 21.43
N LEU A 141 -8.02 -18.58 21.91
CA LEU A 141 -7.06 -19.56 21.43
C LEU A 141 -7.77 -20.57 20.54
N CYS A 142 -7.25 -20.75 19.33
CA CYS A 142 -7.75 -21.70 18.36
C CYS A 142 -6.66 -22.72 18.03
N ARG A 143 -7.07 -23.94 17.68
CA ARG A 143 -6.21 -24.97 17.12
C ARG A 143 -6.43 -25.04 15.61
N PHE A 144 -5.36 -25.17 14.84
CA PHE A 144 -5.46 -25.37 13.39
C PHE A 144 -5.82 -26.83 13.08
N ASP A 145 -6.90 -27.03 12.35
CA ASP A 145 -7.30 -28.31 11.77
C ASP A 145 -6.70 -28.39 10.36
N ARG A 146 -5.76 -29.31 10.14
CA ARG A 146 -5.04 -29.44 8.86
C ARG A 146 -5.93 -29.94 7.73
N ASP A 147 -6.88 -30.82 8.04
CA ASP A 147 -7.76 -31.44 7.05
C ASP A 147 -8.77 -30.42 6.53
N LYS A 148 -9.35 -29.64 7.45
CA LYS A 148 -10.31 -28.58 7.11
C LYS A 148 -9.65 -27.26 6.71
N LYS A 149 -8.36 -27.10 6.99
CA LYS A 149 -7.59 -25.85 6.80
C LYS A 149 -8.29 -24.68 7.48
N GLU A 150 -8.62 -24.83 8.76
CA GLU A 150 -9.35 -23.83 9.53
C GLU A 150 -8.85 -23.75 10.98
N PHE A 151 -9.00 -22.58 11.59
CA PHE A 151 -8.77 -22.42 13.03
C PHE A 151 -10.05 -22.66 13.81
N GLN A 152 -10.10 -23.76 14.59
CA GLN A 152 -11.21 -24.10 15.46
C GLN A 152 -10.95 -23.56 16.87
N GLN A 153 -11.95 -22.87 17.45
CA GLN A 153 -11.82 -22.33 18.80
C GLN A 153 -11.64 -23.48 19.81
N GLN A 154 -10.50 -23.46 20.50
CA GLN A 154 -10.20 -24.37 21.60
C GLN A 154 -10.63 -23.76 22.93
N ALA A 155 -10.28 -22.49 23.15
CA ALA A 155 -10.55 -21.80 24.40
C ALA A 155 -10.86 -20.32 24.19
N LEU A 156 -11.62 -19.76 25.12
CA LEU A 156 -11.88 -18.33 25.26
C LEU A 156 -11.70 -17.99 26.74
N SER A 157 -10.83 -17.01 27.01
CA SER A 157 -10.55 -16.56 28.37
C SER A 157 -11.78 -15.90 29.01
N PRO A 158 -11.84 -15.78 30.35
CA PRO A 158 -12.70 -14.79 30.98
C PRO A 158 -12.32 -13.38 30.51
N GLU A 159 -13.19 -12.42 30.79
CA GLU A 159 -12.85 -11.01 30.58
C GLU A 159 -11.71 -10.62 31.51
N LEU A 160 -10.60 -10.15 30.92
CA LEU A 160 -9.42 -9.73 31.68
C LEU A 160 -9.63 -8.32 32.25
N ASP A 161 -9.10 -8.09 33.45
CA ASP A 161 -9.13 -6.77 34.10
C ASP A 161 -8.17 -5.81 33.40
N LEU A 162 -8.67 -5.18 32.33
CA LEU A 162 -7.92 -4.32 31.43
C LEU A 162 -8.63 -2.97 31.26
N PRO A 163 -7.90 -1.85 31.12
CA PRO A 163 -8.51 -0.54 30.93
C PRO A 163 -9.21 -0.38 29.56
N GLY A 164 -8.83 -1.18 28.56
CA GLY A 164 -9.39 -1.11 27.21
C GLY A 164 -9.25 -2.43 26.45
N GLY A 165 -9.78 -2.47 25.23
CA GLY A 165 -9.63 -3.63 24.34
C GLY A 165 -8.19 -3.82 23.88
N MET A 166 -7.79 -5.08 23.72
CA MET A 166 -6.46 -5.45 23.25
C MET A 166 -6.25 -5.05 21.78
N GLY A 167 -5.03 -4.69 21.44
CA GLY A 167 -4.56 -4.53 20.08
C GLY A 167 -4.47 -5.88 19.35
N ARG A 168 -4.23 -5.81 18.03
CA ARG A 168 -4.08 -7.01 17.17
C ARG A 168 -2.68 -7.64 17.23
N ALA A 169 -1.70 -6.91 17.76
CA ALA A 169 -0.38 -7.46 18.00
C ALA A 169 -0.39 -8.22 19.33
N LEU A 170 -0.33 -9.55 19.25
CA LEU A 170 -0.20 -10.46 20.38
C LEU A 170 0.94 -11.44 20.11
N ALA A 171 1.55 -11.94 21.18
CA ALA A 171 2.47 -13.07 21.13
C ALA A 171 2.18 -13.98 22.32
N GLY A 172 2.33 -15.30 22.13
CA GLY A 172 2.18 -16.26 23.21
C GLY A 172 3.24 -17.34 23.17
N PHE A 173 3.62 -17.84 24.33
CA PHE A 173 4.43 -19.06 24.45
C PHE A 173 3.98 -19.90 25.64
N ILE A 174 4.31 -21.18 25.56
CA ILE A 174 4.03 -22.18 26.59
C ILE A 174 5.34 -22.43 27.33
N ASP A 175 5.35 -22.23 28.65
CA ASP A 175 6.54 -22.48 29.46
C ASP A 175 6.75 -23.98 29.74
N SER A 176 7.89 -24.32 30.35
CA SER A 176 8.24 -25.71 30.67
C SER A 176 7.33 -26.37 31.72
N GLN A 177 6.51 -25.59 32.43
CA GLN A 177 5.53 -26.06 33.40
C GLN A 177 4.13 -26.20 32.79
N GLY A 178 3.96 -25.82 31.52
CA GLY A 178 2.69 -25.87 30.79
C GLY A 178 1.82 -24.64 30.97
N HIS A 179 2.29 -23.59 31.67
CA HIS A 179 1.57 -22.32 31.74
C HIS A 179 1.64 -21.61 30.39
N PHE A 180 0.60 -20.83 30.11
CA PHE A 180 0.51 -20.07 28.88
C PHE A 180 0.68 -18.58 29.16
N ASN A 181 1.74 -18.01 28.61
CA ASN A 181 2.08 -16.59 28.72
C ASN A 181 1.63 -15.86 27.45
N VAL A 182 0.92 -14.75 27.62
CA VAL A 182 0.43 -13.93 26.50
C VAL A 182 0.81 -12.47 26.71
N TYR A 183 1.44 -11.90 25.68
CA TYR A 183 1.78 -10.49 25.61
C TYR A 183 0.89 -9.79 24.60
N PHE A 184 0.42 -8.59 24.94
CA PHE A 184 -0.46 -7.79 24.10
C PHE A 184 -0.36 -6.32 24.47
N SER A 185 -0.90 -5.46 23.59
CA SER A 185 -0.89 -4.02 23.81
C SER A 185 -2.27 -3.42 24.03
N ILE A 186 -2.34 -2.35 24.80
CA ILE A 186 -3.56 -1.56 25.04
C ILE A 186 -3.28 -0.09 24.66
N ALA A 187 -4.27 0.58 24.06
CA ALA A 187 -4.17 2.02 23.79
C ALA A 187 -4.18 2.84 25.07
N ASP A 188 -3.43 3.95 25.09
CA ASP A 188 -3.46 4.93 26.18
C ASP A 188 -4.79 5.71 26.30
N GLY A 189 -5.72 5.51 25.36
CA GLY A 189 -7.03 6.15 25.34
C GLY A 189 -7.06 7.54 24.70
N ASN A 190 -5.91 8.08 24.27
CA ASN A 190 -5.84 9.41 23.68
C ASN A 190 -6.27 9.40 22.21
N SER A 191 -6.97 10.45 21.78
CA SER A 191 -7.26 10.67 20.36
C SER A 191 -6.03 11.23 19.65
N TYR A 192 -5.71 10.67 18.48
CA TYR A 192 -4.54 11.09 17.70
C TYR A 192 -4.67 12.49 17.11
N ARG A 193 -5.84 12.83 16.57
CA ARG A 193 -6.03 14.04 15.76
C ARG A 193 -6.27 15.28 16.63
N PRO A 194 -5.84 16.47 16.17
CA PRO A 194 -6.30 17.74 16.68
C PRO A 194 -7.83 17.80 16.73
N PRO A 195 -8.41 18.64 17.61
CA PRO A 195 -9.84 18.90 17.61
C PRO A 195 -10.32 19.47 16.26
N GLY A 196 -11.54 19.10 15.87
CA GLY A 196 -12.18 19.56 14.65
C GLY A 196 -12.36 18.47 13.60
N ASP A 197 -12.97 18.83 12.49
CA ASP A 197 -13.15 17.93 11.35
C ASP A 197 -11.92 17.99 10.43
N HIS A 198 -11.15 16.90 10.39
CA HIS A 198 -10.00 16.73 9.50
C HIS A 198 -10.28 16.75 7.99
N HIS A 199 -11.56 16.90 7.59
CA HIS A 199 -11.97 17.16 6.21
C HIS A 199 -12.44 18.61 5.98
N ALA A 200 -12.43 19.48 6.99
CA ALA A 200 -12.85 20.87 6.86
C ALA A 200 -11.67 21.80 6.53
N ALA A 201 -11.94 22.88 5.78
CA ALA A 201 -10.93 23.89 5.44
C ALA A 201 -10.37 24.63 6.67
N SER A 202 -11.10 24.62 7.79
CA SER A 202 -10.66 25.19 9.07
C SER A 202 -9.75 24.26 9.88
N TYR A 203 -9.49 23.04 9.40
CA TYR A 203 -8.62 22.09 10.08
C TYR A 203 -7.16 22.53 9.99
N ILE A 204 -6.56 22.75 11.15
CA ILE A 204 -5.17 23.18 11.29
C ILE A 204 -4.40 22.07 12.03
N PRO A 205 -3.64 21.22 11.32
CA PRO A 205 -2.96 20.08 11.92
C PRO A 205 -1.75 20.43 12.79
N TYR A 206 -1.06 21.51 12.44
CA TYR A 206 0.16 21.97 13.10
C TYR A 206 0.01 23.40 13.60
N ASP A 207 0.68 23.75 14.69
CA ASP A 207 0.76 25.15 15.13
C ASP A 207 1.74 25.96 14.26
N GLY A 208 1.84 27.28 14.51
CA GLY A 208 2.72 28.16 13.74
C GLY A 208 4.22 27.84 13.86
N ALA A 209 4.61 27.05 14.86
CA ALA A 209 5.98 26.55 15.02
C ALA A 209 6.18 25.16 14.39
N GLY A 210 5.12 24.56 13.82
CA GLY A 210 5.11 23.24 13.17
C GLY A 210 4.94 22.06 14.13
N PHE A 211 4.50 22.26 15.37
CA PHE A 211 4.19 21.15 16.28
C PHE A 211 2.80 20.58 16.02
N TRP A 212 2.71 19.25 16.07
CA TRP A 212 1.44 18.55 15.90
C TRP A 212 0.46 18.98 17.00
N ARG A 213 -0.73 19.44 16.61
CA ARG A 213 -1.76 19.90 17.56
C ARG A 213 -2.60 18.78 18.16
N GLY A 214 -2.48 17.57 17.62
CA GLY A 214 -3.07 16.36 18.21
C GLY A 214 -2.14 15.70 19.21
N ASN A 215 -2.52 14.51 19.67
CA ASN A 215 -1.69 13.75 20.63
C ASN A 215 -0.73 12.81 19.91
N ILE A 216 0.46 12.62 20.48
CA ILE A 216 1.33 11.49 20.13
C ILE A 216 0.87 10.29 20.98
N THR A 217 -0.10 9.54 20.45
CA THR A 217 -0.73 8.40 21.14
C THR A 217 0.27 7.28 21.39
N ARG A 218 0.06 6.51 22.45
CA ARG A 218 0.93 5.40 22.83
C ARG A 218 0.18 4.08 23.03
N ARG A 219 0.95 3.00 22.98
CA ARG A 219 0.52 1.65 23.41
C ARG A 219 1.27 1.22 24.65
N GLN A 220 0.53 0.55 25.53
CA GLN A 220 1.01 -0.01 26.79
C GLN A 220 1.12 -1.53 26.66
N LEU A 221 2.25 -2.11 27.06
CA LEU A 221 2.49 -3.56 27.05
C LEU A 221 1.92 -4.23 28.30
N TYR A 222 1.18 -5.31 28.10
CA TYR A 222 0.60 -6.14 29.15
C TYR A 222 1.05 -7.59 28.98
N HIS A 223 1.09 -8.30 30.10
CA HIS A 223 1.35 -9.73 30.20
C HIS A 223 0.21 -10.39 30.98
N ALA A 224 -0.36 -11.44 30.42
CA ALA A 224 -1.27 -12.33 31.12
C ALA A 224 -0.67 -13.74 31.18
N LYS A 225 -0.71 -14.35 32.36
CA LYS A 225 -0.30 -15.73 32.59
C LYS A 225 -1.52 -16.57 32.95
N PHE A 226 -1.66 -17.71 32.28
CA PHE A 226 -2.69 -18.71 32.52
C PHE A 226 -2.05 -20.00 32.99
N ASP A 227 -2.76 -20.73 33.85
CA ASP A 227 -2.34 -22.05 34.33
C ASP A 227 -2.17 -23.08 33.20
N SER A 228 -2.91 -22.89 32.09
CA SER A 228 -3.05 -23.85 31.01
C SER A 228 -3.62 -23.23 29.74
N LEU A 229 -3.56 -23.99 28.64
CA LEU A 229 -4.19 -23.64 27.36
C LEU A 229 -5.73 -23.67 27.37
N ASN A 230 -6.38 -24.04 28.49
CA ASN A 230 -7.84 -23.96 28.64
C ASN A 230 -8.32 -22.52 28.92
N LEU A 231 -7.39 -21.61 29.26
CA LEU A 231 -7.63 -20.19 29.55
C LEU A 231 -8.68 -19.93 30.64
N LYS A 232 -8.93 -20.90 31.54
CA LYS A 232 -9.98 -20.77 32.57
C LYS A 232 -9.50 -20.02 33.81
N HIS A 233 -8.25 -20.22 34.21
CA HIS A 233 -7.67 -19.56 35.36
C HIS A 233 -6.57 -18.59 34.90
N VAL A 234 -6.77 -17.31 35.21
CA VAL A 234 -5.76 -16.26 35.02
C VAL A 234 -4.96 -16.20 36.31
N GLU A 235 -3.68 -16.57 36.26
CA GLU A 235 -2.79 -16.44 37.42
C GLU A 235 -2.45 -14.97 37.65
N THR A 236 -2.06 -14.29 36.58
CA THR A 236 -1.70 -12.87 36.61
C THR A 236 -2.16 -12.19 35.33
N VAL A 237 -2.54 -10.92 35.46
CA VAL A 237 -2.64 -9.99 34.34
C VAL A 237 -2.15 -8.64 34.82
N SER A 238 -1.10 -8.13 34.20
CA SER A 238 -0.48 -6.90 34.66
C SER A 238 0.17 -6.14 33.50
N ARG A 239 0.34 -4.84 33.74
CA ARG A 239 1.12 -4.00 32.84
C ARG A 239 2.61 -4.25 33.08
N VAL A 240 3.39 -4.35 32.00
CA VAL A 240 4.83 -4.62 32.07
C VAL A 240 5.62 -3.36 32.43
N GLY A 241 5.35 -2.24 31.74
CA GLY A 241 6.11 -0.99 31.91
C GLY A 241 5.42 0.06 32.80
N GLN A 242 6.16 1.14 33.08
CA GLN A 242 5.69 2.32 33.83
C GLN A 242 5.47 3.52 32.90
N GLY A 243 4.75 4.56 33.35
CA GLY A 243 4.56 5.81 32.58
C GLY A 243 3.43 5.75 31.54
N PRO A 244 3.40 6.59 30.50
CA PRO A 244 2.25 6.70 29.59
C PRO A 244 2.12 5.57 28.55
N GLY A 245 3.19 4.81 28.28
CA GLY A 245 3.21 3.69 27.33
C GLY A 245 4.55 3.58 26.59
N GLU A 246 4.89 2.37 26.17
CA GLU A 246 6.23 2.02 25.67
C GLU A 246 6.39 2.30 24.16
N PHE A 247 5.29 2.26 23.41
CA PHE A 247 5.34 2.28 21.94
C PHE A 247 4.56 3.46 21.35
N LEU A 248 5.09 4.06 20.28
CA LEU A 248 4.43 5.15 19.58
C LEU A 248 3.33 4.64 18.64
N PHE A 249 2.16 5.26 18.73
CA PHE A 249 0.96 5.01 17.95
C PHE A 249 0.36 3.62 18.11
N ASN A 250 0.84 2.66 17.33
CA ASN A 250 0.30 1.31 17.28
C ASN A 250 1.42 0.31 17.07
N LEU A 251 1.16 -0.95 17.39
CA LEU A 251 2.05 -2.05 17.06
C LEU A 251 1.52 -2.79 15.83
N GLY A 252 2.42 -3.17 14.93
CA GLY A 252 2.08 -3.95 13.74
C GLY A 252 2.09 -5.46 13.97
N GLY A 253 3.00 -5.97 14.81
CA GLY A 253 3.07 -7.38 15.17
C GLY A 253 3.96 -7.63 16.39
N MET A 254 3.82 -8.81 16.99
CA MET A 254 4.66 -9.32 18.08
C MET A 254 5.00 -10.79 17.81
N ALA A 255 6.21 -11.22 18.14
CA ALA A 255 6.61 -12.61 18.08
C ALA A 255 7.54 -12.98 19.23
N ILE A 256 7.44 -14.24 19.66
CA ILE A 256 8.43 -14.86 20.54
C ILE A 256 9.57 -15.35 19.64
N VAL A 257 10.80 -14.97 20.00
CA VAL A 257 12.01 -15.31 19.27
C VAL A 257 12.94 -16.15 20.14
N ASN A 258 13.69 -17.04 19.49
CA ASN A 258 14.84 -17.72 20.06
C ASN A 258 16.13 -17.00 19.62
N PRO A 259 16.83 -16.29 20.51
CA PRO A 259 18.07 -15.61 20.13
C PRO A 259 19.26 -16.57 19.97
N GLY A 260 19.19 -17.78 20.53
CA GLY A 260 20.24 -18.80 20.49
C GLY A 260 20.28 -19.66 21.76
N ALA A 261 21.03 -20.77 21.72
CA ALA A 261 21.04 -21.81 22.78
C ALA A 261 21.39 -21.29 24.19
N ASP A 262 22.21 -20.24 24.29
CA ASP A 262 22.66 -19.66 25.56
C ASP A 262 21.86 -18.42 25.98
N GLN A 263 20.77 -18.09 25.27
CA GLN A 263 19.96 -16.91 25.53
C GLN A 263 18.54 -17.32 25.96
N PRO A 264 17.91 -16.57 26.87
CA PRO A 264 16.51 -16.78 27.17
C PRO A 264 15.64 -16.50 25.92
N PRO A 265 14.41 -17.06 25.84
CA PRO A 265 13.45 -16.61 24.85
C PRO A 265 13.21 -15.11 24.98
N ALA A 266 12.79 -14.48 23.91
CA ALA A 266 12.56 -13.04 23.92
C ALA A 266 11.32 -12.65 23.14
N LEU A 267 10.77 -11.47 23.44
CA LEU A 267 9.69 -10.85 22.71
C LEU A 267 10.27 -9.80 21.76
N VAL A 268 9.92 -9.89 20.48
CA VAL A 268 10.16 -8.83 19.49
C VAL A 268 8.83 -8.24 19.05
N THR A 269 8.77 -6.92 18.91
CA THR A 269 7.58 -6.19 18.43
C THR A 269 7.98 -5.05 17.50
N SER A 270 7.09 -4.70 16.57
CA SER A 270 7.26 -3.57 15.65
C SER A 270 6.26 -2.45 15.90
N GLU A 271 6.76 -1.23 15.96
CA GLU A 271 5.96 -0.02 16.06
C GLU A 271 5.47 0.48 14.71
N LYS A 272 4.43 1.30 14.72
CA LYS A 272 3.87 1.94 13.52
C LYS A 272 4.93 2.63 12.67
N LEU A 273 5.94 3.25 13.28
CA LEU A 273 7.02 3.94 12.55
C LEU A 273 8.18 3.03 12.13
N GLY A 274 7.97 1.72 12.08
CA GLY A 274 8.98 0.75 11.59
C GLY A 274 10.07 0.41 12.61
N VAL A 275 9.95 0.86 13.87
CA VAL A 275 10.96 0.58 14.91
C VAL A 275 10.71 -0.77 15.57
N PHE A 276 11.75 -1.58 15.74
CA PHE A 276 11.67 -2.87 16.42
C PHE A 276 12.17 -2.78 17.87
N ARG A 277 11.41 -3.38 18.79
CA ARG A 277 11.76 -3.50 20.22
C ARG A 277 12.02 -4.94 20.59
N TYR A 278 12.89 -5.13 21.56
CA TYR A 278 13.33 -6.43 22.07
C TYR A 278 13.23 -6.46 23.60
N PHE A 279 12.72 -7.56 24.14
CA PHE A 279 12.62 -7.82 25.58
C PHE A 279 13.03 -9.26 25.85
N GLU A 280 14.00 -9.49 26.72
CA GLU A 280 14.29 -10.84 27.21
C GLU A 280 13.13 -11.30 28.10
N ILE A 281 12.74 -12.56 27.99
CA ILE A 281 11.70 -13.18 28.80
C ILE A 281 12.38 -14.06 29.84
N ASP A 282 12.08 -13.84 31.11
CA ASP A 282 12.38 -14.83 32.14
C ASP A 282 11.54 -16.09 31.88
N PRO A 283 12.15 -17.24 31.57
CA PRO A 283 11.43 -18.45 31.17
C PRO A 283 10.58 -19.06 32.30
N GLN A 284 10.82 -18.70 33.57
CA GLN A 284 10.06 -19.20 34.71
C GLN A 284 8.84 -18.34 35.03
N THR A 285 9.00 -17.02 34.95
CA THR A 285 7.97 -16.07 35.37
C THR A 285 7.18 -15.48 34.20
N GLY A 286 7.74 -15.50 32.98
CA GLY A 286 7.23 -14.76 31.84
C GLY A 286 7.48 -13.24 31.94
N SER A 287 8.19 -12.77 32.97
CA SER A 287 8.49 -11.35 33.14
C SER A 287 9.44 -10.87 32.05
N LEU A 288 9.28 -9.62 31.61
CA LEU A 288 10.11 -9.01 30.58
C LEU A 288 11.24 -8.17 31.20
N SER A 289 12.40 -8.18 30.54
CA SER A 289 13.49 -7.26 30.83
C SER A 289 13.10 -5.80 30.54
N LEU A 290 14.01 -4.87 30.86
CA LEU A 290 13.92 -3.53 30.29
C LEU A 290 13.94 -3.59 28.76
N GLN A 291 13.19 -2.68 28.14
CA GLN A 291 13.11 -2.56 26.69
C GLN A 291 14.49 -2.28 26.07
N LYS A 292 14.81 -3.02 25.02
CA LYS A 292 15.95 -2.77 24.13
C LYS A 292 15.47 -2.56 22.69
N LEU A 293 16.40 -2.15 21.83
CA LEU A 293 16.20 -2.14 20.38
C LEU A 293 16.60 -3.50 19.79
N VAL A 294 15.98 -3.88 18.68
CA VAL A 294 16.66 -4.74 17.71
C VAL A 294 17.59 -3.84 16.90
N ASN A 295 18.82 -4.28 16.64
CA ASN A 295 19.83 -3.48 15.97
C ASN A 295 20.14 -4.04 14.57
N ASP A 296 20.67 -3.18 13.70
CA ASP A 296 21.27 -3.56 12.44
C ASP A 296 22.78 -3.84 12.59
N GLN A 297 23.43 -4.21 11.47
CA GLN A 297 24.86 -4.50 11.39
C GLN A 297 25.76 -3.29 11.73
N ASN A 298 25.21 -2.06 11.74
CA ASN A 298 25.93 -0.86 12.17
C ASN A 298 25.79 -0.60 13.68
N HIS A 299 25.24 -1.56 14.42
CA HIS A 299 24.97 -1.47 15.85
C HIS A 299 24.02 -0.32 16.23
N VAL A 300 23.15 0.11 15.30
CA VAL A 300 22.09 1.10 15.58
C VAL A 300 20.72 0.46 15.51
N GLY A 301 19.70 1.11 16.09
CA GLY A 301 18.34 0.56 16.10
C GLY A 301 17.77 0.35 14.70
N LEU A 302 17.39 -0.90 14.41
CA LEU A 302 16.78 -1.30 13.15
C LEU A 302 15.47 -0.56 12.93
N ARG A 303 15.29 -0.05 11.71
CA ARG A 303 14.08 0.64 11.26
C ARG A 303 13.65 0.11 9.92
N HIS A 304 12.43 -0.44 9.86
CA HIS A 304 11.77 -0.76 8.61
C HIS A 304 11.40 0.55 7.89
N PRO A 305 11.60 0.65 6.56
CA PRO A 305 11.47 1.92 5.84
C PRO A 305 10.03 2.44 5.67
N VAL A 306 9.01 1.64 6.00
CA VAL A 306 7.59 2.00 5.82
C VAL A 306 6.82 1.84 7.13
N ILE A 307 5.70 2.56 7.28
CA ILE A 307 4.83 2.41 8.45
C ILE A 307 4.14 1.04 8.52
N ASN A 308 3.61 0.70 9.70
CA ASN A 308 2.80 -0.49 9.97
C ASN A 308 3.50 -1.83 9.69
N ALA A 309 4.82 -1.87 9.80
CA ALA A 309 5.58 -3.12 9.77
C ALA A 309 4.99 -4.10 10.80
N ASN A 310 4.62 -5.30 10.36
CA ASN A 310 4.19 -6.42 11.18
C ASN A 310 5.20 -7.56 11.02
N LEU A 311 5.23 -8.51 11.95
CA LEU A 311 6.27 -9.52 11.96
C LEU A 311 5.80 -10.85 12.50
N CYS A 312 6.47 -11.91 12.05
CA CYS A 312 6.52 -13.19 12.72
C CYS A 312 7.96 -13.72 12.76
N ALA A 313 8.23 -14.61 13.71
CA ALA A 313 9.52 -15.28 13.84
C ALA A 313 9.52 -16.60 13.05
N VAL A 314 10.64 -16.92 12.40
CA VAL A 314 10.88 -18.23 11.78
C VAL A 314 12.24 -18.77 12.21
N PRO A 315 12.35 -20.04 12.64
CA PRO A 315 13.62 -20.58 13.12
C PRO A 315 14.55 -20.90 11.95
N ASP A 316 15.80 -20.48 12.04
CA ASP A 316 16.90 -21.02 11.25
C ASP A 316 16.90 -22.56 11.37
N PRO A 317 16.81 -23.33 10.26
CA PRO A 317 16.78 -24.79 10.32
C PRO A 317 18.06 -25.43 10.87
N GLU A 318 19.19 -24.73 10.78
CA GLU A 318 20.49 -25.22 11.26
C GLU A 318 20.73 -24.81 12.71
N THR A 319 20.49 -23.54 13.04
CA THR A 319 20.86 -22.98 14.35
C THR A 319 19.70 -22.85 15.33
N GLY A 320 18.46 -22.93 14.86
CA GLY A 320 17.25 -22.71 15.64
C GLY A 320 17.02 -21.25 16.05
N ARG A 321 17.93 -20.33 15.69
CA ARG A 321 17.78 -18.89 15.97
C ARG A 321 16.65 -18.30 15.13
N SER A 322 15.87 -17.40 15.69
CA SER A 322 14.76 -16.80 14.96
C SER A 322 15.25 -15.72 14.00
N HIS A 323 15.02 -15.92 12.70
CA HIS A 323 14.93 -14.82 11.75
C HIS A 323 13.54 -14.16 11.86
N LEU A 324 13.37 -13.00 11.25
CA LEU A 324 12.07 -12.32 11.17
C LEU A 324 11.57 -12.31 9.73
N ILE A 325 10.31 -12.65 9.54
CA ILE A 325 9.58 -12.27 8.33
C ILE A 325 8.76 -11.04 8.71
N VAL A 326 8.90 -9.98 7.93
CA VAL A 326 8.28 -8.68 8.17
C VAL A 326 7.41 -8.32 6.97
N GLY A 327 6.12 -8.14 7.21
CA GLY A 327 5.20 -7.56 6.24
C GLY A 327 5.06 -6.06 6.47
N ASP A 328 4.97 -5.28 5.40
CA ASP A 328 4.68 -3.84 5.46
C ASP A 328 3.33 -3.52 4.80
N THR A 329 3.12 -2.27 4.37
CA THR A 329 1.89 -1.88 3.68
C THR A 329 1.67 -2.68 2.40
N GLY A 330 2.72 -2.92 1.60
CA GLY A 330 2.61 -3.52 0.27
C GLY A 330 3.43 -4.78 0.05
N ARG A 331 4.45 -5.06 0.86
CA ARG A 331 5.51 -6.06 0.58
C ARG A 331 5.86 -6.91 1.80
N VAL A 332 6.56 -8.02 1.57
CA VAL A 332 7.07 -8.90 2.61
C VAL A 332 8.57 -9.13 2.44
N TRP A 333 9.26 -9.08 3.58
CA TRP A 333 10.71 -9.08 3.72
C TRP A 333 11.17 -10.13 4.73
N PHE A 334 12.40 -10.61 4.56
CA PHE A 334 13.09 -11.53 5.44
C PHE A 334 14.31 -10.83 6.03
N TYR A 335 14.40 -10.79 7.36
CA TYR A 335 15.53 -10.25 8.11
C TYR A 335 16.29 -11.41 8.76
N PRO A 336 17.51 -11.74 8.28
CA PRO A 336 18.33 -12.75 8.90
C PRO A 336 18.82 -12.28 10.28
N CYS A 337 18.62 -13.09 11.33
CA CYS A 337 19.38 -12.93 12.57
C CYS A 337 20.87 -13.27 12.35
N SER A 338 21.76 -12.32 12.65
CA SER A 338 23.22 -12.53 12.53
C SER A 338 23.80 -13.46 13.59
N GLY A 339 23.05 -13.70 14.68
CA GLY A 339 23.54 -14.38 15.88
C GLY A 339 24.48 -13.53 16.75
N GLN A 340 24.76 -12.29 16.36
CA GLN A 340 25.55 -11.35 17.14
C GLN A 340 24.67 -10.51 18.05
N LEU A 341 25.24 -10.11 19.19
CA LEU A 341 24.66 -9.17 20.12
C LEU A 341 25.54 -7.92 20.20
N THR A 342 24.91 -6.76 20.40
CA THR A 342 25.61 -5.54 20.82
C THR A 342 26.12 -5.67 22.27
N SER A 343 26.92 -4.70 22.72
CA SER A 343 27.43 -4.66 24.10
C SER A 343 26.35 -4.57 25.19
N ASN A 344 25.15 -4.08 24.87
CA ASN A 344 24.00 -4.07 25.79
C ASN A 344 23.07 -5.30 25.61
N GLY A 345 23.49 -6.29 24.82
CA GLY A 345 22.73 -7.53 24.59
C GLY A 345 21.54 -7.35 23.64
N SER A 346 21.52 -6.33 22.79
CA SER A 346 20.53 -6.22 21.71
C SER A 346 20.88 -7.14 20.55
N PRO A 347 19.92 -7.89 19.98
CA PRO A 347 20.19 -8.74 18.82
C PRO A 347 20.44 -7.91 17.56
N ILE A 348 21.36 -8.39 16.73
CA ILE A 348 21.69 -7.79 15.44
C ILE A 348 21.04 -8.60 14.31
N TYR A 349 20.30 -7.92 13.46
CA TYR A 349 19.73 -8.46 12.23
C TYR A 349 20.40 -7.85 11.00
N GLU A 350 20.47 -8.64 9.95
CA GLU A 350 21.09 -8.25 8.69
C GLU A 350 20.12 -7.46 7.81
N SER A 351 20.62 -7.00 6.66
CA SER A 351 19.81 -6.30 5.66
C SER A 351 18.66 -7.19 5.17
N PRO A 352 17.48 -6.61 4.90
CA PRO A 352 16.34 -7.41 4.49
C PRO A 352 16.44 -7.93 3.06
N HIS A 353 15.94 -9.14 2.84
CA HIS A 353 15.76 -9.76 1.54
C HIS A 353 14.27 -9.87 1.19
N PRO A 354 13.87 -9.71 -0.09
CA PRO A 354 12.47 -9.89 -0.48
C PRO A 354 12.04 -11.35 -0.28
N VAL A 355 10.88 -11.56 0.33
CA VAL A 355 10.27 -12.90 0.37
C VAL A 355 9.61 -13.17 -0.98
N MET A 356 9.86 -14.33 -1.57
CA MET A 356 9.46 -14.61 -2.95
C MET A 356 8.36 -15.66 -3.03
N ARG A 357 7.52 -15.60 -4.07
CA ARG A 357 6.47 -16.58 -4.33
C ARG A 357 6.22 -16.87 -5.80
N GLU A 358 5.71 -18.06 -6.06
CA GLU A 358 5.19 -18.44 -7.38
C GLU A 358 3.96 -17.59 -7.74
N ASP A 359 3.77 -17.37 -9.04
CA ASP A 359 2.55 -16.74 -9.59
C ASP A 359 2.24 -15.37 -8.93
N ALA A 360 3.28 -14.56 -8.77
CA ALA A 360 3.17 -13.24 -8.16
C ALA A 360 2.71 -12.20 -9.18
N HIS A 361 1.97 -11.21 -8.70
CA HIS A 361 1.73 -9.96 -9.43
C HIS A 361 2.90 -9.01 -9.22
N LEU A 362 2.98 -7.96 -10.05
CA LEU A 362 3.94 -6.87 -9.82
C LEU A 362 3.76 -6.31 -8.40
N CYS A 363 4.84 -6.31 -7.62
CA CYS A 363 4.84 -5.93 -6.21
C CYS A 363 5.37 -4.49 -6.05
N LEU A 364 4.48 -3.50 -6.18
CA LEU A 364 4.89 -2.09 -6.34
C LEU A 364 4.96 -1.30 -5.03
N GLY A 365 4.55 -1.88 -3.89
CA GLY A 365 4.19 -1.09 -2.70
C GLY A 365 2.76 -0.55 -2.83
N GLU A 366 2.18 0.05 -1.79
CA GLU A 366 0.80 0.55 -1.89
C GLU A 366 0.74 1.84 -2.70
N LEU A 367 -0.47 2.14 -3.21
CA LEU A 367 -0.80 3.42 -3.86
C LEU A 367 0.18 3.79 -5.01
N PRO A 368 0.47 2.86 -5.94
CA PRO A 368 1.40 3.07 -7.02
C PRO A 368 0.90 4.19 -7.95
N VAL A 369 1.84 4.99 -8.42
CA VAL A 369 1.63 6.01 -9.45
C VAL A 369 2.54 5.67 -10.62
N ILE A 370 1.95 5.45 -11.77
CA ILE A 370 2.63 4.87 -12.92
C ILE A 370 2.88 5.96 -13.95
N SER A 371 4.07 5.96 -14.53
CA SER A 371 4.39 6.72 -15.74
C SER A 371 5.03 5.77 -16.76
N PRO A 372 4.37 5.48 -17.89
CA PRO A 372 4.91 4.65 -18.94
C PRO A 372 5.88 5.44 -19.85
N GLY A 373 6.84 4.74 -20.46
CA GLY A 373 7.75 5.31 -21.46
C GLY A 373 8.87 4.34 -21.84
N ASP A 374 9.55 4.56 -22.96
CA ASP A 374 10.78 3.83 -23.31
C ASP A 374 11.95 4.41 -22.51
N VAL A 375 12.16 3.87 -21.31
CA VAL A 375 13.08 4.46 -20.34
C VAL A 375 14.51 4.00 -20.62
N ASP A 376 14.72 2.73 -20.99
CA ASP A 376 16.07 2.24 -21.28
C ASP A 376 16.50 2.41 -22.75
N GLY A 377 15.60 2.85 -23.63
CA GLY A 377 15.88 3.17 -25.03
C GLY A 377 15.88 1.94 -25.94
N ASP A 378 15.27 0.83 -25.50
CA ASP A 378 15.17 -0.41 -26.28
C ASP A 378 13.96 -0.46 -27.24
N GLY A 379 13.15 0.61 -27.26
CA GLY A 379 11.97 0.74 -28.10
C GLY A 379 10.71 0.07 -27.55
N LEU A 380 10.76 -0.46 -26.33
CA LEU A 380 9.60 -1.01 -25.62
C LEU A 380 9.13 -0.04 -24.53
N THR A 381 7.82 0.03 -24.30
CA THR A 381 7.28 0.82 -23.20
C THR A 381 7.52 0.11 -21.86
N ASP A 382 8.38 0.69 -21.05
CA ASP A 382 8.61 0.36 -19.64
C ASP A 382 7.72 1.20 -18.71
N LEU A 383 7.88 1.01 -17.39
CA LEU A 383 7.22 1.82 -16.37
C LEU A 383 8.21 2.37 -15.35
N ILE A 384 8.10 3.68 -15.06
CA ILE A 384 8.56 4.26 -13.80
C ILE A 384 7.38 4.36 -12.83
N VAL A 385 7.57 3.87 -11.61
CA VAL A 385 6.51 3.77 -10.61
C VAL A 385 6.92 4.40 -9.30
N GLY A 386 6.13 5.37 -8.83
CA GLY A 386 6.19 5.88 -7.45
C GLY A 386 5.22 5.14 -6.52
N ASN A 387 5.39 5.23 -5.20
CA ASN A 387 4.58 4.51 -4.23
C ASN A 387 4.46 5.20 -2.86
N ASP A 388 3.70 4.59 -1.95
CA ASP A 388 3.50 5.05 -0.57
C ASP A 388 4.79 5.11 0.25
N ALA A 389 5.74 4.19 0.00
CA ALA A 389 7.03 4.14 0.66
C ALA A 389 7.96 5.31 0.29
N GLY A 390 7.64 6.11 -0.73
CA GLY A 390 8.49 7.21 -1.18
C GLY A 390 9.62 6.79 -2.09
N GLN A 391 9.48 5.64 -2.75
CA GLN A 391 10.46 5.06 -3.65
C GLN A 391 10.18 5.42 -5.11
N LEU A 392 11.17 5.18 -5.96
CA LEU A 392 11.00 5.13 -7.41
C LEU A 392 11.45 3.75 -7.91
N LEU A 393 10.58 3.09 -8.67
CA LEU A 393 10.81 1.75 -9.20
C LEU A 393 10.83 1.80 -10.73
N PHE A 394 11.65 0.96 -11.33
CA PHE A 394 11.66 0.65 -12.75
C PHE A 394 11.08 -0.75 -12.96
N VAL A 395 10.14 -0.86 -13.89
CA VAL A 395 9.54 -2.13 -14.29
C VAL A 395 9.80 -2.30 -15.79
N LYS A 396 10.81 -3.10 -16.12
CA LYS A 396 11.22 -3.35 -17.51
C LYS A 396 10.21 -4.21 -18.24
N ASN A 397 9.85 -3.82 -19.46
CA ASN A 397 9.21 -4.71 -20.41
C ASN A 397 10.26 -5.65 -21.04
N ILE A 398 10.14 -6.95 -20.76
CA ILE A 398 11.03 -8.02 -21.26
C ILE A 398 10.34 -8.89 -22.32
N GLY A 399 9.20 -8.41 -22.82
CA GLY A 399 8.44 -9.00 -23.90
C GLY A 399 8.90 -8.48 -25.25
N ASP A 400 7.93 -8.27 -26.13
CA ASP A 400 8.06 -7.60 -27.42
C ASP A 400 6.79 -6.80 -27.73
N GLN A 401 6.72 -6.18 -28.91
CA GLN A 401 5.58 -5.34 -29.35
C GLN A 401 4.26 -6.12 -29.51
N THR A 402 4.31 -7.45 -29.59
CA THR A 402 3.14 -8.33 -29.74
C THR A 402 2.77 -9.06 -28.45
N CYS A 403 3.72 -9.24 -27.55
CA CYS A 403 3.54 -9.89 -26.25
C CYS A 403 4.26 -9.09 -25.16
N VAL A 404 3.51 -8.23 -24.47
CA VAL A 404 4.03 -7.40 -23.38
C VAL A 404 4.20 -8.26 -22.13
N GLU A 405 5.39 -8.23 -21.54
CA GLU A 405 5.70 -8.96 -20.32
C GLU A 405 6.58 -8.11 -19.42
N PHE A 406 6.18 -7.92 -18.16
CA PHE A 406 6.96 -7.14 -17.21
C PHE A 406 7.85 -8.01 -16.32
N ASP A 407 9.09 -7.59 -16.15
CA ASP A 407 9.98 -8.15 -15.15
C ASP A 407 9.59 -7.69 -13.73
N GLN A 408 10.29 -8.18 -12.73
CA GLN A 408 10.12 -7.71 -11.36
C GLN A 408 10.50 -6.24 -11.22
N PRO A 409 9.75 -5.46 -10.42
CA PRO A 409 10.10 -4.08 -10.10
C PRO A 409 11.47 -4.00 -9.43
N GLN A 410 12.29 -3.05 -9.87
CA GLN A 410 13.61 -2.79 -9.30
C GLN A 410 13.68 -1.34 -8.78
N SER A 411 14.36 -1.12 -7.67
CA SER A 411 14.62 0.24 -7.19
C SER A 411 15.59 0.95 -8.12
N VAL A 412 15.28 2.22 -8.43
CA VAL A 412 16.12 3.05 -9.29
C VAL A 412 17.12 3.85 -8.45
N SER A 413 18.34 4.01 -8.97
CA SER A 413 19.35 4.90 -8.38
C SER A 413 19.03 6.36 -8.71
N VAL A 414 18.94 7.20 -7.69
CA VAL A 414 18.73 8.65 -7.78
C VAL A 414 19.86 9.34 -7.02
N GLY A 415 20.78 9.99 -7.75
CA GLY A 415 22.00 10.55 -7.15
C GLY A 415 22.90 9.50 -6.48
N GLY A 416 22.94 8.28 -7.03
CA GLY A 416 23.81 7.19 -6.54
C GLY A 416 23.22 6.31 -5.43
N LYS A 417 21.94 6.52 -5.04
CA LYS A 417 21.26 5.72 -4.00
C LYS A 417 19.76 5.56 -4.32
N PRO A 418 19.06 4.57 -3.74
CA PRO A 418 17.61 4.50 -3.87
C PRO A 418 16.92 5.77 -3.36
N LEU A 419 15.89 6.23 -4.07
CA LEU A 419 15.05 7.32 -3.60
C LEU A 419 14.25 6.90 -2.35
N ASP A 420 14.26 7.73 -1.32
CA ASP A 420 13.57 7.46 -0.05
C ASP A 420 13.00 8.75 0.56
N ILE A 421 11.88 9.24 0.00
CA ILE A 421 11.21 10.44 0.51
C ILE A 421 10.36 10.07 1.72
N LYS A 422 10.51 10.81 2.84
CA LYS A 422 9.72 10.61 4.08
C LYS A 422 9.16 11.93 4.58
N ALA A 423 7.90 11.92 5.01
CA ALA A 423 7.28 13.07 5.64
C ALA A 423 7.97 13.50 6.95
N GLY A 424 8.56 12.56 7.69
CA GLY A 424 9.07 12.82 9.03
C GLY A 424 7.98 13.35 9.96
N TYR A 425 8.34 14.25 10.88
CA TYR A 425 7.39 14.74 11.88
C TYR A 425 6.33 15.71 11.31
N ARG A 426 6.68 16.50 10.28
CA ARG A 426 5.87 17.65 9.81
C ARG A 426 5.37 17.54 8.37
N GLY A 427 5.95 16.66 7.56
CA GLY A 427 5.69 16.62 6.13
C GLY A 427 4.32 16.07 5.75
N SER A 428 3.64 15.33 6.63
CA SER A 428 2.27 14.85 6.35
C SER A 428 1.24 15.75 7.01
N ILE A 429 0.31 16.28 6.21
CA ILE A 429 -0.88 17.00 6.72
C ILE A 429 -1.73 16.13 7.66
N GLN A 430 -1.61 14.80 7.57
CA GLN A 430 -2.30 13.84 8.45
C GLN A 430 -1.56 13.58 9.77
N GLY A 431 -0.36 14.13 9.93
CA GLY A 431 0.40 14.18 11.17
C GLY A 431 1.58 13.18 11.24
N PRO A 432 2.33 13.20 12.36
CA PRO A 432 3.56 12.40 12.54
C PRO A 432 3.39 10.88 12.45
N GLY A 433 2.17 10.36 12.59
CA GLY A 433 1.86 8.95 12.49
C GLY A 433 1.95 8.40 11.06
N GLU A 434 2.12 9.27 10.06
CA GLU A 434 2.43 8.93 8.66
C GLU A 434 3.88 9.28 8.30
N GLY A 435 4.74 9.55 9.29
CA GLY A 435 6.07 10.10 9.04
C GLY A 435 7.01 9.24 8.20
N MET A 436 6.72 7.93 8.03
CA MET A 436 7.50 7.04 7.16
C MET A 436 6.89 6.84 5.75
N TRP A 437 5.82 7.56 5.41
CA TRP A 437 5.28 7.60 4.05
C TRP A 437 5.92 8.71 3.22
N GLY A 438 5.94 8.50 1.91
CA GLY A 438 6.54 9.39 0.91
C GLY A 438 5.64 9.74 -0.29
N TYR A 439 4.71 8.86 -0.69
CA TYR A 439 3.74 9.11 -1.77
C TYR A 439 4.30 9.73 -3.05
N THR A 440 5.34 9.13 -3.62
CA THR A 440 5.98 9.62 -4.85
C THR A 440 5.03 9.52 -6.05
N CYS A 441 4.92 10.60 -6.82
CA CYS A 441 4.04 10.73 -7.98
C CYS A 441 4.85 11.20 -9.21
N PRO A 442 5.53 10.29 -9.94
CA PRO A 442 6.40 10.63 -11.06
C PRO A 442 5.62 10.87 -12.37
N THR A 443 6.18 11.72 -13.22
CA THR A 443 5.75 11.92 -14.62
C THR A 443 6.97 11.90 -15.51
N LEU A 444 7.01 10.98 -16.46
CA LEU A 444 8.08 10.86 -17.46
C LEU A 444 7.85 11.83 -18.60
N TYR A 445 8.91 12.52 -18.99
CA TYR A 445 8.94 13.36 -20.20
C TYR A 445 10.39 13.69 -20.56
N ASP A 446 10.71 13.90 -21.83
CA ASP A 446 12.00 14.49 -22.24
C ASP A 446 12.04 15.98 -21.86
N TRP A 447 12.34 16.26 -20.59
CA TRP A 447 12.20 17.57 -19.99
C TRP A 447 13.38 18.50 -20.33
N ASN A 448 14.54 17.97 -20.69
CA ASN A 448 15.68 18.78 -21.09
C ASN A 448 15.92 18.78 -22.62
N GLY A 449 15.18 17.98 -23.39
CA GLY A 449 15.28 17.88 -24.84
C GLY A 449 16.48 17.06 -25.33
N ASP A 450 17.02 16.16 -24.51
CA ASP A 450 18.18 15.34 -24.86
C ASP A 450 17.85 13.94 -25.39
N GLY A 451 16.55 13.66 -25.58
CA GLY A 451 16.03 12.40 -26.11
C GLY A 451 15.87 11.30 -25.06
N ARG A 452 16.17 11.55 -23.77
CA ARG A 452 15.92 10.64 -22.66
C ARG A 452 14.72 11.11 -21.83
N LEU A 453 14.06 10.19 -21.14
CA LEU A 453 12.86 10.50 -20.35
C LEU A 453 13.24 10.84 -18.90
N ASP A 454 13.20 12.13 -18.57
CA ASP A 454 13.37 12.68 -17.22
C ASP A 454 12.11 12.47 -16.37
N VAL A 455 12.23 12.68 -15.06
CA VAL A 455 11.10 12.61 -14.12
C VAL A 455 10.81 13.98 -13.50
N ILE A 456 9.58 14.48 -13.66
CA ILE A 456 9.01 15.48 -12.76
C ILE A 456 8.25 14.76 -11.65
N LEU A 457 8.66 15.01 -10.41
CA LEU A 457 8.22 14.29 -9.22
C LEU A 457 7.54 15.23 -8.23
N ASN A 458 6.32 14.87 -7.82
CA ASN A 458 5.72 15.36 -6.58
C ASN A 458 5.69 14.26 -5.51
N SER A 459 5.45 14.64 -4.26
CA SER A 459 5.43 13.68 -3.15
C SER A 459 4.51 14.13 -2.01
N ILE A 460 4.60 13.43 -0.87
CA ILE A 460 4.00 13.86 0.40
C ILE A 460 4.44 15.27 0.82
N MET A 461 5.61 15.72 0.38
CA MET A 461 6.17 17.04 0.74
C MET A 461 5.60 18.20 -0.07
N ALA A 462 4.76 17.93 -1.07
CA ALA A 462 4.16 18.94 -1.96
C ALA A 462 5.12 19.76 -2.86
N ASP A 463 6.42 19.58 -2.68
CA ASP A 463 7.45 20.13 -3.57
C ASP A 463 7.46 19.42 -4.94
N TYR A 464 7.86 20.15 -5.98
CA TYR A 464 8.09 19.61 -7.33
C TYR A 464 9.59 19.53 -7.60
N MET A 465 10.06 18.32 -7.91
CA MET A 465 11.46 17.99 -8.14
C MET A 465 11.67 17.45 -9.54
N LEU A 466 12.75 17.86 -10.20
CA LEU A 466 13.28 17.27 -11.42
C LEU A 466 14.34 16.23 -11.09
N LEU A 467 14.21 15.05 -11.68
CA LEU A 467 15.27 14.03 -11.74
C LEU A 467 15.65 13.86 -13.21
N LEU A 468 16.85 14.30 -13.60
CA LEU A 468 17.33 14.12 -14.98
C LEU A 468 17.74 12.66 -15.19
N GLN A 469 17.38 12.06 -16.31
CA GLN A 469 17.83 10.72 -16.63
C GLN A 469 19.31 10.75 -16.98
N GLU A 470 20.11 9.95 -16.28
CA GLU A 470 21.52 9.79 -16.62
C GLU A 470 21.67 8.98 -17.92
N PRO A 471 22.72 9.21 -18.73
CA PRO A 471 22.97 8.41 -19.93
C PRO A 471 22.91 6.90 -19.61
N SER A 472 22.12 6.16 -20.38
CA SER A 472 21.82 4.76 -20.08
C SER A 472 23.06 3.88 -20.22
N GLY A 473 23.43 3.23 -19.12
CA GLY A 473 24.30 2.07 -19.10
C GLY A 473 23.46 0.79 -19.03
N THR A 474 23.92 -0.24 -18.31
CA THR A 474 23.11 -1.45 -18.05
C THR A 474 22.02 -1.28 -16.99
N ALA A 475 21.96 -0.13 -16.29
CA ALA A 475 20.97 0.15 -15.25
C ALA A 475 20.44 1.58 -15.38
N ILE A 476 19.13 1.75 -15.15
CA ILE A 476 18.48 3.07 -15.11
C ILE A 476 18.93 3.83 -13.87
N ALA A 477 19.29 5.10 -14.06
CA ALA A 477 19.64 6.02 -13.00
C ALA A 477 19.17 7.44 -13.33
N PHE A 478 18.90 8.21 -12.28
CA PHE A 478 18.58 9.62 -12.37
C PHE A 478 19.54 10.46 -11.51
N SER A 479 19.62 11.75 -11.82
CA SER A 479 20.35 12.73 -11.04
C SER A 479 19.81 12.81 -9.61
N GLU A 480 20.55 13.46 -8.70
CA GLU A 480 19.95 13.88 -7.44
C GLU A 480 18.72 14.79 -7.68
N PRO A 481 17.74 14.83 -6.75
CA PRO A 481 16.55 15.65 -6.91
C PRO A 481 16.87 17.14 -6.97
N LYS A 482 16.40 17.81 -8.03
CA LYS A 482 16.59 19.25 -8.26
C LYS A 482 15.25 19.97 -8.09
N PRO A 483 15.12 20.96 -7.18
CA PRO A 483 13.87 21.70 -7.04
C PRO A 483 13.50 22.45 -8.33
N LEU A 484 12.22 22.46 -8.67
CA LEU A 484 11.64 23.40 -9.61
C LEU A 484 11.31 24.73 -8.91
N TYR A 485 11.39 25.83 -9.65
CA TYR A 485 11.13 27.19 -9.19
C TYR A 485 10.10 27.88 -10.07
N CYS A 486 9.23 28.67 -9.46
CA CYS A 486 8.26 29.53 -10.12
C CYS A 486 8.41 30.95 -9.53
N ASP A 487 8.63 31.95 -10.38
CA ASP A 487 8.90 33.34 -9.97
C ASP A 487 10.05 33.46 -8.95
N GLY A 488 11.06 32.58 -9.07
CA GLY A 488 12.23 32.53 -8.18
C GLY A 488 12.00 31.85 -6.83
N LEU A 489 10.78 31.41 -6.53
CA LEU A 489 10.45 30.63 -5.33
C LEU A 489 10.37 29.15 -5.66
N GLN A 490 10.88 28.28 -4.77
CA GLN A 490 10.72 26.84 -4.92
C GLN A 490 9.23 26.49 -5.04
N MET A 491 8.90 25.71 -6.07
CA MET A 491 7.53 25.35 -6.40
C MET A 491 6.98 24.35 -5.37
N HIS A 492 5.97 24.80 -4.62
CA HIS A 492 5.28 24.05 -3.59
C HIS A 492 3.77 24.20 -3.78
N LEU A 493 3.11 23.16 -4.30
CA LEU A 493 1.68 23.20 -4.62
C LEU A 493 0.91 22.09 -3.89
N ALA A 494 -0.17 21.55 -4.49
CA ALA A 494 -0.96 20.50 -3.86
C ALA A 494 -0.21 19.16 -3.82
N TRP A 495 -0.07 18.61 -2.61
CA TRP A 495 0.66 17.36 -2.32
C TRP A 495 0.09 16.11 -3.00
N ARG A 496 0.94 15.09 -3.11
CA ARG A 496 0.57 13.74 -3.60
C ARG A 496 -0.10 13.78 -4.98
N SER A 497 0.27 14.72 -5.84
CA SER A 497 -0.36 14.87 -7.16
C SER A 497 0.60 14.45 -8.27
N GLN A 498 0.17 13.64 -9.24
CA GLN A 498 0.95 13.45 -10.46
C GLN A 498 0.61 14.63 -11.38
N PRO A 499 1.56 15.50 -11.73
CA PRO A 499 1.30 16.53 -12.72
C PRO A 499 1.18 15.93 -14.12
N ALA A 500 0.52 16.63 -15.02
CA ALA A 500 0.59 16.31 -16.44
C ALA A 500 1.65 17.18 -17.13
N ILE A 501 2.28 16.66 -18.17
CA ILE A 501 3.20 17.42 -19.03
C ILE A 501 2.69 17.32 -20.47
N THR A 502 2.68 18.44 -21.18
CA THR A 502 2.32 18.52 -22.60
C THR A 502 3.02 19.70 -23.24
N ASP A 503 3.20 19.68 -24.55
CA ASP A 503 3.63 20.84 -25.33
C ASP A 503 2.44 21.56 -26.00
N TRP A 504 1.21 21.09 -25.78
CA TRP A 504 0.00 21.54 -26.47
C TRP A 504 0.13 21.50 -28.02
N GLY A 505 0.93 20.60 -28.56
CA GLY A 505 1.27 20.56 -29.99
C GLY A 505 2.10 21.76 -30.47
N ILE A 506 2.67 22.55 -29.55
CA ILE A 506 3.60 23.64 -29.83
C ILE A 506 5.01 23.14 -29.52
N GLN A 507 5.76 22.82 -30.56
CA GLN A 507 7.12 22.29 -30.45
C GLN A 507 7.99 23.12 -29.50
N ASP A 508 8.75 22.44 -28.66
CA ASP A 508 9.72 22.98 -27.69
C ASP A 508 9.14 23.90 -26.59
N ARG A 509 7.81 23.97 -26.46
CA ARG A 509 7.14 24.76 -25.41
C ARG A 509 6.43 23.88 -24.39
N LEU A 510 7.20 23.23 -23.52
CA LEU A 510 6.63 22.36 -22.49
C LEU A 510 5.82 23.12 -21.44
N CYS A 511 4.70 22.53 -21.07
CA CYS A 511 3.76 22.99 -20.05
C CYS A 511 3.57 21.87 -19.03
N LEU A 512 3.84 22.19 -17.77
CA LEU A 512 3.43 21.41 -16.62
C LEU A 512 2.03 21.85 -16.20
N ILE A 513 1.10 20.90 -16.04
CA ILE A 513 -0.24 21.13 -15.53
C ILE A 513 -0.32 20.51 -14.14
N ALA A 514 -0.65 21.33 -13.14
CA ALA A 514 -0.72 20.92 -11.75
C ALA A 514 -1.90 21.58 -11.03
N LEU A 515 -2.27 21.00 -9.88
CA LEU A 515 -3.15 21.65 -8.91
C LEU A 515 -2.34 22.69 -8.14
N ASP A 516 -2.74 23.95 -8.25
CA ASP A 516 -2.12 25.06 -7.55
C ASP A 516 -2.43 25.06 -6.04
N GLU A 517 -1.92 26.05 -5.32
CA GLU A 517 -2.08 26.16 -3.88
C GLU A 517 -3.53 26.42 -3.42
N GLN A 518 -4.43 26.79 -4.33
CA GLN A 518 -5.88 26.82 -4.10
C GLN A 518 -6.61 25.58 -4.63
N ASN A 519 -5.88 24.55 -5.03
CA ASN A 519 -6.39 23.31 -5.62
C ASN A 519 -7.08 23.52 -6.98
N LEU A 520 -6.67 24.53 -7.74
CA LEU A 520 -7.17 24.81 -9.09
C LEU A 520 -6.19 24.27 -10.15
N LEU A 521 -6.70 23.76 -11.28
CA LEU A 521 -5.83 23.34 -12.38
C LEU A 521 -5.20 24.54 -13.07
N ARG A 522 -3.87 24.57 -13.09
CA ARG A 522 -3.05 25.67 -13.61
C ARG A 522 -1.93 25.16 -14.51
N GLN A 523 -1.60 26.00 -15.49
CA GLN A 523 -0.45 25.82 -16.39
C GLN A 523 0.81 26.45 -15.80
N PHE A 524 1.96 25.80 -16.00
CA PHE A 524 3.28 26.31 -15.67
C PHE A 524 4.23 26.02 -16.84
N TRP A 525 4.73 27.07 -17.51
CA TRP A 525 5.49 26.93 -18.75
C TRP A 525 6.98 26.78 -18.45
N ARG A 526 7.63 25.77 -19.01
CA ARG A 526 9.09 25.56 -18.85
C ARG A 526 9.85 26.77 -19.41
N ILE A 527 10.70 27.37 -18.57
CA ILE A 527 11.69 28.39 -18.98
C ILE A 527 13.03 27.71 -19.24
N ASP A 528 13.46 26.88 -18.29
CA ASP A 528 14.66 26.04 -18.37
C ASP A 528 14.43 24.76 -17.54
N ASN A 529 15.48 23.97 -17.30
CA ASN A 529 15.36 22.71 -16.58
C ASN A 529 14.78 22.85 -15.16
N GLN A 530 15.01 23.97 -14.47
CA GLN A 530 14.56 24.16 -13.09
C GLN A 530 13.57 25.31 -12.89
N ASN A 531 13.30 26.10 -13.92
CA ASN A 531 12.43 27.27 -13.82
C ASN A 531 11.19 27.11 -14.70
N VAL A 532 10.04 27.46 -14.13
CA VAL A 532 8.76 27.57 -14.83
C VAL A 532 8.15 28.95 -14.64
N GLU A 533 7.42 29.43 -15.64
CA GLU A 533 6.59 30.63 -15.58
C GLU A 533 5.16 30.24 -15.15
N ARG A 534 4.56 31.00 -14.22
CA ARG A 534 3.17 30.79 -13.84
C ARG A 534 2.23 31.18 -14.98
N GLY A 535 1.47 30.22 -15.48
CA GLY A 535 0.47 30.41 -16.52
C GLY A 535 -0.96 30.56 -16.01
N GLU A 536 -1.87 30.61 -16.98
CA GLU A 536 -3.31 30.75 -16.76
C GLU A 536 -3.94 29.51 -16.13
N LEU A 537 -5.07 29.75 -15.46
CA LEU A 537 -5.97 28.68 -14.99
C LEU A 537 -6.63 27.98 -16.19
N LEU A 538 -6.74 26.66 -16.13
CA LEU A 538 -7.60 25.91 -17.04
C LEU A 538 -9.06 26.17 -16.67
N LYS A 539 -9.91 26.32 -17.70
CA LYS A 539 -11.31 26.73 -17.54
C LYS A 539 -12.27 25.71 -18.12
N LEU A 540 -13.42 25.59 -17.48
CA LEU A 540 -14.58 24.90 -18.02
C LEU A 540 -15.25 25.74 -19.11
N LYS A 541 -16.10 25.10 -19.90
CA LYS A 541 -16.89 25.71 -20.98
C LYS A 541 -17.80 26.87 -20.55
N ASP A 542 -18.08 27.00 -19.25
CA ASP A 542 -18.83 28.12 -18.69
C ASP A 542 -17.95 29.28 -18.23
N GLY A 543 -16.63 29.19 -18.45
CA GLY A 543 -15.62 30.19 -18.09
C GLY A 543 -15.08 30.06 -16.66
N SER A 544 -15.63 29.18 -15.84
CA SER A 544 -15.15 28.97 -14.46
C SER A 544 -13.81 28.23 -14.42
N PRO A 545 -12.92 28.54 -13.45
CA PRO A 545 -11.73 27.73 -13.20
C PRO A 545 -12.06 26.29 -12.85
N ILE A 546 -11.24 25.35 -13.32
CA ILE A 546 -11.38 23.94 -12.95
C ILE A 546 -10.80 23.74 -11.55
N THR A 547 -11.69 23.64 -10.56
CA THR A 547 -11.32 23.31 -9.18
C THR A 547 -11.25 21.80 -8.97
N ALA A 548 -10.29 21.34 -8.17
CA ALA A 548 -10.34 20.04 -7.55
C ALA A 548 -10.86 20.19 -6.12
N ASN A 549 -11.79 19.32 -5.76
CA ASN A 549 -12.47 19.23 -4.48
C ASN A 549 -13.26 20.47 -4.07
N VAL A 550 -14.55 20.29 -3.81
CA VAL A 550 -15.37 21.31 -3.13
C VAL A 550 -16.02 20.77 -1.86
N ASP A 551 -16.02 19.43 -1.70
CA ASP A 551 -16.78 18.74 -0.66
C ASP A 551 -15.92 18.42 0.56
N GLU A 552 -14.62 18.18 0.35
CA GLU A 552 -13.66 17.87 1.39
C GLU A 552 -12.40 18.75 1.23
N ALA A 553 -11.68 18.97 2.32
CA ALA A 553 -10.48 19.81 2.38
C ALA A 553 -9.35 19.11 3.16
N ALA A 554 -8.29 19.86 3.47
CA ALA A 554 -7.14 19.41 4.23
C ALA A 554 -6.50 18.15 3.60
N GLY A 555 -6.62 16.99 4.25
CA GLY A 555 -6.05 15.72 3.77
C GLY A 555 -6.64 15.21 2.44
N GLN A 556 -7.62 15.91 1.85
CA GLN A 556 -8.20 15.59 0.54
C GLN A 556 -7.88 16.62 -0.55
N THR A 557 -7.18 17.70 -0.22
CA THR A 557 -6.62 18.64 -1.20
C THR A 557 -5.48 17.94 -1.97
N GLY A 558 -5.26 18.29 -3.24
CA GLY A 558 -4.28 17.65 -4.12
C GLY A 558 -4.70 16.27 -4.57
N ARG A 559 -3.78 15.30 -4.52
CA ARG A 559 -4.02 13.86 -4.73
C ARG A 559 -4.45 13.43 -6.13
N ALA A 560 -4.65 14.35 -7.07
CA ALA A 560 -5.00 14.04 -8.45
C ALA A 560 -3.85 13.34 -9.16
N LYS A 561 -4.16 12.39 -10.04
CA LYS A 561 -3.18 11.80 -10.96
C LYS A 561 -3.51 12.27 -12.37
N LEU A 562 -2.87 13.35 -12.81
CA LEU A 562 -3.18 14.03 -14.06
C LEU A 562 -2.32 13.44 -15.18
N VAL A 563 -2.94 13.16 -16.32
CA VAL A 563 -2.22 12.77 -17.54
C VAL A 563 -2.78 13.53 -18.72
N ALA A 564 -1.91 14.20 -19.47
CA ALA A 564 -2.26 14.87 -20.71
C ALA A 564 -2.14 13.87 -21.87
N HIS A 565 -3.21 13.73 -22.63
CA HIS A 565 -3.26 12.81 -23.77
C HIS A 565 -4.43 13.18 -24.69
N ASP A 566 -4.29 13.02 -25.99
CA ASP A 566 -5.43 13.03 -26.93
C ASP A 566 -6.20 11.71 -26.78
N TRP A 567 -7.12 11.65 -25.81
CA TRP A 567 -7.73 10.38 -25.39
C TRP A 567 -8.87 9.94 -26.30
N ASP A 568 -9.58 10.89 -26.91
CA ASP A 568 -10.63 10.59 -27.88
C ASP A 568 -10.19 10.67 -29.35
N GLN A 569 -8.90 10.94 -29.59
CA GLN A 569 -8.24 10.97 -30.89
C GLN A 569 -8.81 12.03 -31.83
N ASP A 570 -9.21 13.19 -31.26
CA ASP A 570 -9.73 14.33 -32.01
C ASP A 570 -8.65 15.38 -32.36
N GLY A 571 -7.39 15.10 -32.02
CA GLY A 571 -6.23 15.96 -32.24
C GLY A 571 -6.03 17.01 -31.14
N LYS A 572 -6.86 17.00 -30.10
CA LYS A 572 -6.76 17.93 -28.97
C LYS A 572 -6.26 17.21 -27.74
N ILE A 573 -5.40 17.88 -26.98
CA ILE A 573 -4.91 17.35 -25.72
C ILE A 573 -6.00 17.47 -24.66
N ASP A 574 -6.46 16.32 -24.18
CA ASP A 574 -7.37 16.17 -23.05
C ASP A 574 -6.60 15.92 -21.75
N LEU A 575 -7.35 15.76 -20.64
CA LEU A 575 -6.82 15.28 -19.37
C LEU A 575 -7.56 14.01 -18.90
N LEU A 576 -6.80 12.96 -18.59
CA LEU A 576 -7.26 11.90 -17.71
C LEU A 576 -6.89 12.24 -16.27
N ILE A 577 -7.79 11.92 -15.35
CA ILE A 577 -7.64 12.24 -13.93
C ILE A 577 -7.93 11.01 -13.09
N GLY A 578 -6.91 10.50 -12.40
CA GLY A 578 -7.08 9.58 -11.30
C GLY A 578 -7.51 10.34 -10.05
N ALA A 579 -8.76 10.15 -9.63
CA ALA A 579 -9.32 10.77 -8.44
C ALA A 579 -9.45 9.76 -7.30
N SER A 580 -9.09 10.15 -6.07
CA SER A 580 -9.44 9.36 -4.88
C SER A 580 -10.94 9.45 -4.58
N ARG A 581 -11.43 8.62 -3.67
CA ARG A 581 -12.82 8.68 -3.19
C ARG A 581 -13.22 10.08 -2.65
N GLY A 582 -12.29 10.76 -2.00
CA GLY A 582 -12.51 12.05 -1.33
C GLY A 582 -12.07 13.28 -2.15
N LEU A 583 -11.54 13.07 -3.36
CA LEU A 583 -11.14 14.13 -4.29
C LEU A 583 -12.16 14.21 -5.41
N SER A 584 -12.80 15.35 -5.64
CA SER A 584 -13.83 15.49 -6.67
C SER A 584 -13.54 16.56 -7.72
N PHE A 585 -14.16 16.48 -8.89
CA PHE A 585 -14.06 17.48 -9.97
C PHE A 585 -15.46 17.83 -10.51
N PRO A 586 -15.70 19.06 -11.01
CA PRO A 586 -17.01 19.48 -11.52
C PRO A 586 -17.51 18.61 -12.68
N ALA A 587 -18.61 17.90 -12.46
CA ALA A 587 -19.34 17.12 -13.48
C ALA A 587 -20.56 17.90 -14.03
N SER A 588 -20.95 18.96 -13.32
CA SER A 588 -21.85 20.01 -13.78
C SER A 588 -21.63 21.27 -12.93
N LYS A 589 -22.50 22.28 -13.05
CA LYS A 589 -22.50 23.44 -12.15
C LYS A 589 -22.83 23.11 -10.68
N ILE A 590 -23.45 21.95 -10.43
CA ILE A 590 -23.99 21.59 -9.12
C ILE A 590 -23.58 20.19 -8.64
N SER A 591 -22.84 19.44 -9.45
CA SER A 591 -22.44 18.06 -9.14
C SER A 591 -20.96 17.84 -9.43
N TYR A 592 -20.35 16.91 -8.69
CA TYR A 592 -18.93 16.63 -8.74
C TYR A 592 -18.70 15.11 -8.74
N LEU A 593 -17.65 14.64 -9.40
CA LEU A 593 -17.28 13.22 -9.44
C LEU A 593 -15.93 12.98 -8.79
N PRO A 594 -15.77 11.91 -7.98
CA PRO A 594 -16.74 10.85 -7.72
C PRO A 594 -17.67 11.13 -6.53
N SER A 595 -17.63 12.31 -5.89
CA SER A 595 -18.41 12.58 -4.68
C SER A 595 -19.93 12.47 -4.88
N GLY A 596 -20.43 12.79 -6.09
CA GLY A 596 -21.82 12.64 -6.50
C GLY A 596 -22.37 11.22 -6.44
N TYR A 597 -21.50 10.20 -6.39
CA TYR A 597 -21.93 8.80 -6.13
C TYR A 597 -22.28 8.51 -4.67
N LEU A 598 -22.23 9.52 -3.80
CA LEU A 598 -22.63 9.47 -2.39
C LEU A 598 -22.00 8.30 -1.63
N LEU A 599 -22.81 7.37 -1.14
CA LEU A 599 -22.37 6.24 -0.33
C LEU A 599 -21.59 5.19 -1.13
N THR A 600 -21.71 5.19 -2.46
CA THR A 600 -21.04 4.22 -3.35
C THR A 600 -19.80 4.80 -4.02
N ARG A 601 -19.39 6.03 -3.66
CA ARG A 601 -18.21 6.67 -4.25
C ARG A 601 -16.94 5.88 -3.96
N GLN A 602 -16.07 5.78 -4.96
CA GLN A 602 -14.79 5.06 -4.96
C GLN A 602 -13.76 5.89 -5.74
N ALA A 603 -12.47 5.55 -5.63
CA ALA A 603 -11.48 6.17 -6.53
C ALA A 603 -11.87 5.84 -7.99
N SER A 604 -11.66 6.80 -8.88
CA SER A 604 -12.29 6.82 -10.20
C SER A 604 -11.36 7.43 -11.24
N VAL A 605 -11.38 6.87 -12.45
CA VAL A 605 -10.74 7.49 -13.62
C VAL A 605 -11.74 8.40 -14.30
N LEU A 606 -11.43 9.68 -14.33
CA LEU A 606 -12.24 10.71 -14.94
C LEU A 606 -11.59 11.19 -16.25
N PHE A 607 -12.43 11.59 -17.18
CA PHE A 607 -12.08 12.17 -18.47
C PHE A 607 -12.56 13.62 -18.52
N LEU A 608 -11.62 14.53 -18.79
CA LEU A 608 -11.84 15.95 -18.90
C LEU A 608 -11.47 16.37 -20.34
N ARG A 609 -12.49 16.45 -21.19
CA ARG A 609 -12.34 16.66 -22.64
C ARG A 609 -12.03 18.11 -22.97
N ASN A 610 -11.02 18.37 -23.78
CA ASN A 610 -10.77 19.68 -24.38
C ASN A 610 -11.70 19.92 -25.58
N ILE A 611 -12.68 20.80 -25.41
CA ILE A 611 -13.59 21.21 -26.48
C ILE A 611 -13.11 22.46 -27.23
N GLY A 612 -12.08 23.13 -26.71
CA GLY A 612 -11.42 24.29 -27.31
C GLY A 612 -10.41 23.89 -28.38
N SER A 613 -9.22 24.50 -28.33
CA SER A 613 -8.05 24.13 -29.13
C SER A 613 -6.87 23.84 -28.21
N ASN A 614 -5.75 23.35 -28.75
CA ASN A 614 -4.54 23.21 -27.93
C ASN A 614 -3.90 24.56 -27.56
N ALA A 615 -4.03 25.57 -28.43
CA ALA A 615 -3.52 26.91 -28.15
C ALA A 615 -4.37 27.67 -27.11
N GLU A 616 -5.69 27.43 -27.11
CA GLU A 616 -6.66 28.00 -26.17
C GLU A 616 -7.55 26.87 -25.62
N PRO A 617 -7.05 26.09 -24.64
CA PRO A 617 -7.78 24.95 -24.12
C PRO A 617 -8.99 25.39 -23.29
N VAL A 618 -10.12 24.76 -23.57
CA VAL A 618 -11.39 24.95 -22.84
C VAL A 618 -11.99 23.58 -22.65
N PHE A 619 -12.39 23.25 -21.43
CA PHE A 619 -12.80 21.89 -21.09
C PHE A 619 -14.30 21.75 -20.89
N ASP A 620 -14.87 20.60 -21.26
CA ASP A 620 -16.20 20.21 -20.79
C ASP A 620 -16.13 19.79 -19.31
N TYR A 621 -17.28 19.58 -18.66
CA TYR A 621 -17.32 18.98 -17.32
C TYR A 621 -16.81 17.53 -17.34
N VAL A 622 -16.24 17.08 -16.22
CA VAL A 622 -15.68 15.72 -16.14
C VAL A 622 -16.74 14.65 -16.36
N LYS A 623 -16.33 13.55 -16.98
CA LYS A 623 -17.10 12.32 -17.09
C LYS A 623 -16.30 11.14 -16.56
N GLN A 624 -16.99 10.10 -16.13
CA GLN A 624 -16.38 8.85 -15.69
C GLN A 624 -15.99 7.98 -16.90
N LEU A 625 -14.89 7.23 -16.81
CA LEU A 625 -14.64 6.09 -17.70
C LEU A 625 -15.30 4.81 -17.17
N ASP A 626 -15.96 4.10 -18.08
CA ASP A 626 -16.64 2.83 -17.87
C ASP A 626 -15.87 1.69 -18.57
N PHE A 627 -15.93 0.49 -17.98
CA PHE A 627 -15.47 -0.77 -18.54
C PHE A 627 -16.69 -1.66 -18.82
N HIS A 628 -16.89 -2.06 -20.08
CA HIS A 628 -18.08 -2.76 -20.56
C HIS A 628 -19.40 -2.11 -20.10
N GLY A 629 -19.48 -0.79 -20.20
CA GLY A 629 -20.65 0.00 -19.81
C GLY A 629 -20.92 0.07 -18.30
N LYS A 630 -19.95 -0.34 -17.46
CA LYS A 630 -20.02 -0.24 -16.00
C LYS A 630 -18.91 0.67 -15.48
N ARG A 631 -19.24 1.48 -14.48
CA ARG A 631 -18.28 2.35 -13.78
C ARG A 631 -17.03 1.58 -13.34
N ILE A 632 -15.86 2.10 -13.70
CA ILE A 632 -14.58 1.70 -13.11
C ILE A 632 -14.48 2.31 -11.71
N GLY A 633 -14.76 1.52 -10.67
CA GLY A 633 -14.63 1.90 -9.26
C GLY A 633 -13.45 1.20 -8.60
N LEU A 634 -12.50 1.97 -8.09
CA LEU A 634 -11.21 1.47 -7.62
C LEU A 634 -10.95 1.90 -6.17
N GLY A 635 -11.36 1.08 -5.19
CA GLY A 635 -10.94 1.31 -3.81
C GLY A 635 -11.28 2.70 -3.24
N ILE A 636 -10.44 3.20 -2.33
CA ILE A 636 -10.70 4.45 -1.57
C ILE A 636 -9.67 5.54 -1.86
N HIS A 637 -8.38 5.22 -1.82
CA HIS A 637 -7.34 6.21 -1.55
C HIS A 637 -6.65 6.77 -2.79
N SER A 638 -6.55 6.00 -3.87
CA SER A 638 -5.84 6.39 -5.09
C SER A 638 -6.21 5.50 -6.28
N CYS A 639 -6.19 6.09 -7.47
CA CYS A 639 -5.97 5.38 -8.72
C CYS A 639 -5.08 6.24 -9.63
N SER A 640 -4.27 5.64 -10.48
CA SER A 640 -3.33 6.33 -11.40
C SER A 640 -3.55 5.81 -12.82
N PRO A 641 -4.31 6.53 -13.66
CA PRO A 641 -4.49 6.16 -15.07
C PRO A 641 -3.21 6.43 -15.85
N ALA A 642 -2.92 5.58 -16.83
CA ALA A 642 -1.79 5.69 -17.73
C ALA A 642 -2.21 5.17 -19.11
N PRO A 643 -2.44 6.06 -20.10
CA PRO A 643 -2.57 5.68 -21.50
C PRO A 643 -1.30 4.98 -21.99
N VAL A 644 -1.44 3.87 -22.71
CA VAL A 644 -0.32 3.07 -23.21
C VAL A 644 -0.61 2.53 -24.60
N ASP A 645 0.38 2.55 -25.50
CA ASP A 645 0.37 1.80 -26.75
C ASP A 645 1.62 0.95 -26.80
N PHE A 646 1.44 -0.37 -26.87
CA PHE A 646 2.54 -1.32 -26.94
C PHE A 646 2.82 -1.80 -28.38
N GLY A 647 2.29 -1.11 -29.39
CA GLY A 647 2.56 -1.37 -30.80
C GLY A 647 1.36 -1.87 -31.61
N ARG A 648 0.17 -1.95 -31.01
CA ARG A 648 -1.06 -2.31 -31.74
C ARG A 648 -1.75 -1.11 -32.40
N GLY A 649 -1.25 0.11 -32.18
CA GLY A 649 -1.78 1.33 -32.80
C GLY A 649 -3.08 1.81 -32.17
N VAL A 650 -3.41 1.34 -30.96
CA VAL A 650 -4.51 1.88 -30.17
C VAL A 650 -4.06 2.12 -28.74
N ILE A 651 -4.63 3.15 -28.13
CA ILE A 651 -4.28 3.60 -26.79
C ILE A 651 -5.12 2.86 -25.75
N ASP A 652 -4.49 1.90 -25.09
CA ASP A 652 -5.02 1.18 -23.94
C ASP A 652 -4.87 1.98 -22.65
N LEU A 653 -5.47 1.46 -21.57
CA LEU A 653 -5.38 2.07 -20.26
C LEU A 653 -4.81 1.09 -19.23
N PHE A 654 -3.69 1.49 -18.62
CA PHE A 654 -3.28 0.97 -17.33
C PHE A 654 -3.85 1.82 -16.21
N VAL A 655 -4.22 1.19 -15.10
CA VAL A 655 -4.59 1.90 -13.88
C VAL A 655 -3.89 1.30 -12.67
N GLY A 656 -3.02 2.07 -12.04
CA GLY A 656 -2.45 1.75 -10.74
C GLY A 656 -3.54 1.82 -9.67
N THR A 657 -3.66 0.77 -8.85
CA THR A 657 -4.70 0.65 -7.82
C THR A 657 -4.09 0.71 -6.43
N GLU A 658 -4.86 1.19 -5.44
CA GLU A 658 -4.36 1.37 -4.07
C GLU A 658 -3.72 0.12 -3.44
N ASN A 659 -4.03 -1.07 -3.94
CA ASN A 659 -3.52 -2.35 -3.45
C ASN A 659 -2.08 -2.64 -3.89
N GLY A 660 -1.45 -1.79 -4.69
CA GLY A 660 -0.08 -2.03 -5.18
C GLY A 660 0.02 -2.82 -6.47
N THR A 661 -1.07 -2.87 -7.22
CA THR A 661 -1.18 -3.57 -8.52
C THR A 661 -1.49 -2.59 -9.65
N ILE A 662 -1.29 -3.04 -10.88
CA ILE A 662 -1.71 -2.35 -12.12
C ILE A 662 -2.79 -3.20 -12.77
N HIS A 663 -3.91 -2.58 -13.16
CA HIS A 663 -4.97 -3.23 -13.92
C HIS A 663 -4.94 -2.75 -15.37
N TYR A 664 -5.13 -3.67 -16.31
CA TYR A 664 -5.17 -3.38 -17.75
C TYR A 664 -6.61 -3.28 -18.24
N TYR A 665 -6.90 -2.29 -19.09
CA TYR A 665 -8.19 -2.13 -19.75
C TYR A 665 -7.96 -1.88 -21.24
N PRO A 666 -8.35 -2.84 -22.11
CA PRO A 666 -8.28 -2.64 -23.55
C PRO A 666 -9.20 -1.51 -24.01
N ARG A 667 -8.75 -0.67 -24.94
CA ARG A 667 -9.48 0.49 -25.46
C ARG A 667 -10.91 0.18 -25.88
N GLU A 668 -11.12 -0.94 -26.57
CA GLU A 668 -12.39 -1.38 -27.13
C GLU A 668 -13.44 -1.72 -26.07
N THR A 669 -12.98 -1.99 -24.84
CA THR A 669 -13.83 -2.27 -23.70
C THR A 669 -14.20 -1.03 -22.90
N LEU A 670 -13.59 0.11 -23.21
CA LEU A 670 -13.78 1.38 -22.51
C LEU A 670 -14.80 2.26 -23.21
N SER A 671 -15.57 2.99 -22.40
CA SER A 671 -16.47 4.03 -22.89
C SER A 671 -16.52 5.20 -21.92
N ILE A 672 -16.88 6.38 -22.42
CA ILE A 672 -17.19 7.51 -21.55
C ILE A 672 -18.63 7.32 -21.05
N SER A 673 -18.81 7.38 -19.74
CA SER A 673 -20.10 7.13 -19.11
C SER A 673 -21.18 8.09 -19.62
N THR A 674 -22.32 7.53 -20.00
CA THR A 674 -23.51 8.25 -20.46
C THR A 674 -24.61 8.33 -19.40
N LEU A 675 -24.39 7.71 -18.24
CA LEU A 675 -25.37 7.67 -17.17
C LEU A 675 -25.41 9.03 -16.46
N PRO A 676 -26.59 9.62 -16.21
CA PRO A 676 -26.69 10.79 -15.35
C PRO A 676 -26.31 10.39 -13.92
N TYR A 677 -25.57 11.28 -13.25
CA TYR A 677 -25.03 11.08 -11.91
C TYR A 677 -25.94 11.63 -10.82
#